data_AF-A0A078A523-F1
#
_entry.id   AF-A0A078A523-F1
#
_cell.length_a   1.000
_cell.length_b   1.000
_cell.length_c   1.000
_cell.angle_alpha   90.00
_cell.angle_beta   90.00
_cell.angle_gamma   90.00
#
_symmetry.space_group_name_H-M   'P 1'
#
loop_
_entity.id
_entity.type
_entity.pdbx_description
1 polymer ?
#
loop_
_entity_poly.entity_id
_entity_poly.type
_entity_poly.pdbx_seq_one_letter_code
_entity_poly.pdbx_strand_id
1 'polypeptide(L)'
;MNQSRLSGPQRKEFILQVGNKKIPLLNKLTIIGRNPGATIFIDDVSLAKEHANIQLNDQFDQPVLIDKGSVNGCTVNGKKLSKNSEQKLKNNDTIKFGNHQHLTYAQIDHLTGQPFPQPSDQLRQSKNPFEYNYVPAYAASLEEFETPSPRKSNQNMMNTMQSMNNNHNQHNFNNQKNQNNQNNSQFNPNQQQNQSIEERLRQSEGNIQALIEKERKLLEEKVAQSMLREDDIDRLQTNNMKQVQQLEQQSNSIRNKNEKLQRVLVEKEATILELQTQNAKLTNELKNTIQTKDLNEAKLKALEQYTTDLQIKYDQSQNSNSEKAQALNELIQNDLPARLVEYKRHIQELRMTLDSKEREKEQFLQNFELGSSEYYSKSLLEKQASDLINLQRTIEEYERRQQLCEKKWADLLKENQLNLEQSQTCKEQLEKQRESYNRLLTMTERRVIQANNAVALAYSEQGDEEKRVAAEFLSNQIYQLYEERRQLLSEKDQFIIQNNELQRLNVALRVELEKYKTYIAEDFSGHTGQLICRVEELQDLLIQQKQMTDVSIIVDSHAQIRALNVELAKKTKLIDDLKSKVQHFNSKRNAKDLKQDEDVVEYLVNIVKEREKAIEELQFRITQMVVRFNLHFIFQQQREQDFKEKIERYEFILDEGDSQNPIYQQKRNDCKKPFGIKQVNWEFEYKRTKREI
;
A
#
# COMPACT_ATOMS: atom_id res chain seq x y z
N MET A 1 -10.37 54.31 -14.11
CA MET A 1 -10.39 54.20 -12.64
C MET A 1 -10.57 52.74 -12.26
N ASN A 2 -9.55 52.18 -11.61
CA ASN A 2 -9.50 50.99 -10.75
C ASN A 2 -10.30 49.73 -11.12
N GLN A 3 -9.62 48.80 -11.81
CA GLN A 3 -9.79 47.36 -11.57
C GLN A 3 -8.68 46.89 -10.63
N SER A 4 -8.94 46.93 -9.32
CA SER A 4 -8.06 46.40 -8.27
C SER A 4 -8.46 44.98 -7.89
N ARG A 5 -7.69 44.03 -8.41
CA ARG A 5 -7.22 42.76 -7.79
C ARG A 5 -8.17 42.03 -6.83
N LEU A 6 -8.89 41.04 -7.35
CA LEU A 6 -9.26 39.83 -6.60
C LEU A 6 -8.22 38.74 -6.90
N SER A 7 -7.03 38.85 -6.31
CA SER A 7 -6.12 37.70 -6.21
C SER A 7 -6.45 36.97 -4.90
N GLY A 8 -7.07 35.80 -4.99
CA GLY A 8 -7.18 34.90 -3.84
C GLY A 8 -5.80 34.60 -3.25
N PRO A 9 -5.71 34.23 -1.96
CA PRO A 9 -4.43 33.97 -1.32
C PRO A 9 -3.67 32.90 -2.09
N GLN A 10 -2.51 33.25 -2.63
CA GLN A 10 -1.59 32.28 -3.22
C GLN A 10 -1.18 31.30 -2.11
N ARG A 11 -1.58 30.04 -2.23
CA ARG A 11 -1.15 29.00 -1.29
C ARG A 11 0.30 28.64 -1.60
N LYS A 12 1.17 28.86 -0.62
CA LYS A 12 2.58 28.50 -0.66
C LYS A 12 2.72 27.04 -0.26
N GLU A 13 3.54 26.30 -0.99
CA GLU A 13 3.95 24.95 -0.59
C GLU A 13 5.36 25.02 0.02
N PHE A 14 5.54 24.36 1.16
CA PHE A 14 6.82 24.29 1.86
C PHE A 14 7.37 22.89 1.81
N ILE A 15 8.61 22.76 1.36
CA ILE A 15 9.27 21.47 1.15
C ILE A 15 10.60 21.47 1.88
N LEU A 16 10.88 20.39 2.61
CA LEU A 16 12.23 20.06 3.04
C LEU A 16 12.82 19.02 2.09
N GLN A 17 14.01 19.31 1.57
CA GLN A 17 14.73 18.41 0.69
C GLN A 17 15.88 17.73 1.44
N VAL A 18 15.90 16.40 1.42
CA VAL A 18 16.91 15.53 2.02
C VAL A 18 17.57 14.73 0.88
N GLY A 19 18.72 15.18 0.37
CA GLY A 19 19.29 14.61 -0.84
C GLY A 19 18.33 14.72 -2.03
N ASN A 20 17.89 13.57 -2.58
CA ASN A 20 16.91 13.51 -3.67
C ASN A 20 15.45 13.43 -3.18
N LYS A 21 15.21 13.26 -1.88
CA LYS A 21 13.87 13.12 -1.31
C LYS A 21 13.29 14.50 -0.98
N LYS A 22 12.07 14.78 -1.46
CA LYS A 22 11.31 15.99 -1.11
C LYS A 22 10.20 15.61 -0.13
N ILE A 23 10.14 16.31 1.01
CA ILE A 23 9.15 16.07 2.07
C ILE A 23 8.29 17.34 2.20
N PRO A 24 7.00 17.29 1.82
CA PRO A 24 6.10 18.43 1.98
C PRO A 24 5.73 18.62 3.46
N LEU A 25 5.69 19.86 3.92
CA LEU A 25 5.26 20.23 5.28
C LEU A 25 3.75 20.40 5.32
N LEU A 26 3.03 19.29 5.47
CA LEU A 26 1.55 19.26 5.40
C LEU A 26 0.86 19.62 6.72
N ASN A 27 1.54 19.42 7.85
CA ASN A 27 0.97 19.57 9.19
C ASN A 27 1.45 20.86 9.87
N LYS A 28 0.61 21.42 10.76
CA LYS A 28 0.99 22.60 11.60
C LYS A 28 2.24 22.37 12.44
N LEU A 29 2.50 21.12 12.81
CA LEU A 29 3.68 20.71 13.56
C LEU A 29 4.35 19.56 12.83
N THR A 30 5.62 19.75 12.51
CA THR A 30 6.51 18.71 11.97
C THR A 30 7.61 18.46 13.00
N ILE A 31 7.68 17.24 13.53
CA ILE A 31 8.68 16.84 14.54
C ILE A 31 9.86 16.16 13.83
N ILE A 32 11.09 16.55 14.17
CA ILE A 32 12.33 16.02 13.59
C ILE A 32 13.17 15.41 14.72
N GLY A 33 13.60 14.15 14.57
CA GLY A 33 14.47 13.52 15.57
C GLY A 33 14.75 12.03 15.35
N ARG A 34 15.48 11.44 16.30
CA ARG A 34 15.82 10.00 16.34
C ARG A 34 14.68 9.13 16.87
N ASN A 35 13.57 9.70 17.35
CA ASN A 35 12.43 8.89 17.73
C ASN A 35 11.72 8.38 16.47
N PRO A 36 11.46 7.06 16.30
CA PRO A 36 10.65 6.54 15.20
C PRO A 36 9.26 7.19 15.07
N GLY A 37 8.73 7.76 16.16
CA GLY A 37 7.47 8.52 16.15
C GLY A 37 7.57 9.97 15.64
N ALA A 38 8.76 10.46 15.25
CA ALA A 38 8.93 11.79 14.68
C ALA A 38 8.38 11.85 13.24
N THR A 39 7.81 12.99 12.84
CA THR A 39 7.31 13.21 11.47
C THR A 39 8.42 13.03 10.43
N ILE A 40 9.63 13.48 10.75
CA ILE A 40 10.85 13.24 10.00
C ILE A 40 11.80 12.47 10.91
N PHE A 41 11.76 11.14 10.78
CA PHE A 41 12.64 10.23 11.48
C PHE A 41 14.03 10.22 10.82
N ILE A 42 15.07 10.43 11.62
CA ILE A 42 16.46 10.35 11.20
C ILE A 42 17.20 9.47 12.21
N ASP A 43 17.67 8.32 11.76
CA ASP A 43 18.38 7.35 12.59
C ASP A 43 19.85 7.74 12.77
N ASP A 44 20.08 8.71 13.66
CA ASP A 44 21.42 9.17 14.02
C ASP A 44 21.56 9.43 15.52
N VAL A 45 22.54 8.78 16.14
CA VAL A 45 22.92 8.93 17.55
C VAL A 45 23.24 10.37 17.94
N SER A 46 23.67 11.22 17.00
CA SER A 46 23.92 12.65 17.23
C SER A 46 22.63 13.48 17.39
N LEU A 47 21.46 12.91 17.09
CA LEU A 47 20.17 13.56 17.24
C LEU A 47 19.49 13.18 18.56
N ALA A 48 18.67 14.10 19.07
CA ALA A 48 17.83 13.84 20.22
C ALA A 48 16.57 13.09 19.76
N LYS A 49 15.84 12.46 20.69
CA LYS A 49 14.56 11.80 20.39
C LYS A 49 13.59 12.78 19.70
N GLU A 50 13.46 13.98 20.25
CA GLU A 50 12.80 15.14 19.62
C GLU A 50 13.85 16.25 19.52
N HIS A 51 14.47 16.40 18.35
CA HIS A 51 15.61 17.29 18.17
C HIS A 51 15.16 18.71 17.81
N ALA A 52 14.22 18.84 16.88
CA ALA A 52 13.68 20.13 16.46
C ALA A 52 12.25 20.00 15.97
N ASN A 53 11.51 21.10 16.02
CA ASN A 53 10.16 21.20 15.47
C ASN A 53 10.10 22.30 14.42
N ILE A 54 9.39 22.05 13.33
CA ILE A 54 8.96 23.10 12.41
C ILE A 54 7.49 23.35 12.64
N GLN A 55 7.14 24.58 12.99
CA GLN A 55 5.79 25.03 13.20
C GLN A 55 5.33 25.90 12.04
N LEU A 56 4.13 25.63 11.54
CA LEU A 56 3.41 26.49 10.61
C LEU A 56 2.31 27.21 11.39
N ASN A 57 2.14 28.50 11.11
CA ASN A 57 1.04 29.27 11.68
C ASN A 57 -0.31 28.84 11.07
N ASP A 58 -1.42 29.37 11.61
CA ASP A 58 -2.77 29.06 11.14
C ASP A 58 -3.01 29.40 9.66
N GLN A 59 -2.22 30.32 9.10
CA GLN A 59 -2.30 30.77 7.71
C GLN A 59 -1.39 29.96 6.77
N PHE A 60 -0.56 29.04 7.28
CA PHE A 60 0.41 28.25 6.52
C PHE A 60 1.25 29.13 5.58
N ASP A 61 1.77 30.26 6.07
CA ASP A 61 2.53 31.21 5.24
C ASP A 61 3.99 31.40 5.68
N GLN A 62 4.35 30.95 6.88
CA GLN A 62 5.67 31.14 7.47
C GLN A 62 6.06 29.97 8.38
N PRO A 63 6.97 29.08 7.93
CA PRO A 63 7.53 28.05 8.78
C PRO A 63 8.59 28.60 9.74
N VAL A 64 8.51 28.16 10.99
CA VAL A 64 9.41 28.53 12.08
C VAL A 64 10.08 27.26 12.61
N LEU A 65 11.40 27.21 12.56
CA LEU A 65 12.22 26.14 13.14
C LEU A 65 12.52 26.43 14.61
N ILE A 66 12.35 25.44 15.47
CA ILE A 66 12.59 25.54 16.91
C ILE A 66 13.43 24.34 17.36
N ASP A 67 14.64 24.60 17.87
CA ASP A 67 15.49 23.58 18.48
C ASP A 67 14.95 23.21 19.88
N LYS A 68 14.58 21.95 20.10
CA LYS A 68 13.93 21.47 21.34
C LYS A 68 14.93 21.22 22.48
N GLY A 69 15.99 22.02 22.55
CA GLY A 69 17.03 21.90 23.57
C GLY A 69 18.01 20.76 23.29
N SER A 70 18.19 20.41 22.02
CA SER A 70 19.10 19.33 21.62
C SER A 70 20.54 19.59 22.10
N VAL A 71 21.28 18.51 22.38
CA VAL A 71 22.66 18.61 22.90
C VAL A 71 23.59 19.19 21.85
N ASN A 72 23.49 18.68 20.61
CA ASN A 72 24.35 19.11 19.50
C ASN A 72 23.85 20.40 18.82
N GLY A 73 22.57 20.74 18.99
CA GLY A 73 21.95 21.96 18.49
C GLY A 73 21.53 21.88 17.02
N CYS A 74 20.74 22.86 16.59
CA CYS A 74 20.40 23.10 15.19
C CYS A 74 21.23 24.25 14.60
N THR A 75 21.64 24.15 13.33
CA THR A 75 22.25 25.29 12.62
C THR A 75 21.46 25.61 11.36
N VAL A 76 21.22 26.90 11.09
CA VAL A 76 20.60 27.40 9.85
C VAL A 76 21.63 28.27 9.13
N ASN A 77 21.95 27.92 7.89
CA ASN A 77 23.00 28.55 7.07
C ASN A 77 24.35 28.65 7.80
N GLY A 78 24.72 27.59 8.53
CA GLY A 78 25.96 27.53 9.31
C GLY A 78 25.93 28.29 10.65
N LYS A 79 24.87 29.07 10.94
CA LYS A 79 24.70 29.76 12.22
C LYS A 79 23.95 28.88 13.21
N LYS A 80 24.57 28.59 14.36
CA LYS A 80 23.94 27.81 15.43
C LYS A 80 22.80 28.58 16.10
N LEU A 81 21.66 27.93 16.25
CA LEU A 81 20.53 28.45 17.00
C LEU A 81 20.75 28.29 18.50
N SER A 82 20.25 29.24 19.28
CA SER A 82 20.14 29.07 20.73
C SER A 82 19.10 28.00 21.06
N LYS A 83 19.28 27.28 22.17
CA LYS A 83 18.31 26.27 22.62
C LYS A 83 16.94 26.92 22.80
N ASN A 84 15.89 26.29 22.27
CA ASN A 84 14.50 26.76 22.29
C ASN A 84 14.24 28.10 21.58
N SER A 85 15.19 28.64 20.79
CA SER A 85 14.91 29.83 20.00
C SER A 85 14.22 29.51 18.69
N GLU A 86 13.31 30.39 18.30
CA GLU A 86 12.57 30.35 17.04
C GLU A 86 13.38 30.99 15.92
N GLN A 87 13.50 30.30 14.78
CA GLN A 87 14.12 30.81 13.56
C GLN A 87 13.16 30.68 12.39
N LYS A 88 12.77 31.82 11.81
CA LYS A 88 11.97 31.85 10.57
C LYS A 88 12.82 31.33 9.41
N LEU A 89 12.28 30.35 8.67
CA LEU A 89 12.93 29.76 7.50
C LEU A 89 12.66 30.60 6.24
N LYS A 90 13.69 30.83 5.43
CA LYS A 90 13.64 31.51 4.13
C LYS A 90 13.99 30.54 3.02
N ASN A 91 13.42 30.77 1.83
CA ASN A 91 13.65 29.91 0.68
C ASN A 91 15.15 29.69 0.42
N ASN A 92 15.54 28.42 0.23
CA ASN A 92 16.92 27.93 0.10
C ASN A 92 17.76 27.92 1.38
N ASP A 93 17.17 28.10 2.56
CA ASP A 93 17.89 27.92 3.83
C ASP A 93 18.40 26.47 3.96
N THR A 94 19.67 26.33 4.35
CA THR A 94 20.29 25.04 4.66
C THR A 94 20.26 24.81 6.16
N ILE A 95 19.54 23.77 6.59
CA ILE A 95 19.37 23.39 7.98
C ILE A 95 20.21 22.16 8.26
N LYS A 96 20.96 22.15 9.36
CA LYS A 96 21.71 20.97 9.84
C LYS A 96 21.31 20.65 11.27
N PHE A 97 21.14 19.36 11.54
CA PHE A 97 20.72 18.84 12.85
C PHE A 97 21.83 17.97 13.44
N GLY A 98 22.35 18.37 14.59
CA GLY A 98 23.48 17.68 15.20
C GLY A 98 24.71 17.57 14.28
N ASN A 99 25.29 16.38 14.19
CA ASN A 99 26.48 16.11 13.37
C ASN A 99 26.14 15.58 11.96
N HIS A 100 24.87 15.28 11.67
CA HIS A 100 24.44 14.77 10.37
C HIS A 100 23.62 15.76 9.53
N GLN A 101 23.70 15.47 8.23
CA GLN A 101 22.84 15.86 7.11
C GLN A 101 22.40 17.33 6.98
N HIS A 102 22.65 17.88 5.80
CA HIS A 102 22.11 19.18 5.38
C HIS A 102 20.75 18.95 4.73
N LEU A 103 19.71 19.59 5.26
CA LEU A 103 18.40 19.71 4.64
C LEU A 103 18.28 21.09 3.99
N THR A 104 17.75 21.14 2.77
CA THR A 104 17.46 22.43 2.12
C THR A 104 15.97 22.70 2.19
N TYR A 105 15.60 23.85 2.74
CA TYR A 105 14.22 24.32 2.75
C TYR A 105 13.91 25.04 1.45
N ALA A 106 12.79 24.69 0.82
CA ALA A 106 12.29 25.34 -0.38
C ALA A 106 10.83 25.78 -0.20
N GLN A 107 10.54 27.00 -0.64
CA GLN A 107 9.18 27.53 -0.79
C GLN A 107 8.83 27.55 -2.28
N ILE A 108 7.73 26.90 -2.64
CA ILE A 108 7.21 26.88 -4.01
C ILE A 108 5.94 27.74 -4.03
N ASP A 109 5.98 28.81 -4.82
CA ASP A 109 4.82 29.65 -5.06
C ASP A 109 4.03 29.06 -6.23
N HIS A 110 2.85 28.52 -5.96
CA HIS A 110 1.96 28.00 -7.01
C HIS A 110 1.26 29.16 -7.73
N LEU A 111 1.66 29.42 -8.97
CA LEU A 111 0.90 30.28 -9.89
C LEU A 111 -0.34 29.50 -10.35
N THR A 112 -1.45 29.64 -9.60
CA THR A 112 -2.86 29.30 -9.90
C THR A 112 -3.14 28.27 -11.02
N GLY A 113 -3.72 27.10 -10.66
CA GLY A 113 -4.44 26.25 -11.64
C GLY A 113 -4.80 24.82 -11.24
N GLN A 114 -4.17 24.24 -10.21
CA GLN A 114 -4.43 22.84 -9.80
C GLN A 114 -4.98 22.79 -8.36
N PRO A 115 -6.12 22.11 -8.09
CA PRO A 115 -6.66 21.98 -6.74
C PRO A 115 -5.84 20.99 -5.91
N PHE A 116 -5.38 21.43 -4.73
CA PHE A 116 -4.71 20.58 -3.74
C PHE A 116 -5.73 19.73 -2.95
N PRO A 117 -5.43 18.48 -2.59
CA PRO A 117 -6.24 17.69 -1.66
C PRO A 117 -6.26 18.36 -0.27
N GLN A 118 -7.45 18.55 0.30
CA GLN A 118 -7.59 19.15 1.62
C GLN A 118 -7.32 18.13 2.75
N PRO A 119 -6.66 18.53 3.86
CA PRO A 119 -6.61 17.72 5.07
C PRO A 119 -8.03 17.62 5.65
N SER A 120 -8.50 16.41 5.92
CA SER A 120 -9.81 16.17 6.54
C SER A 120 -9.83 16.66 7.99
N ASP A 121 -10.86 17.44 8.34
CA ASP A 121 -11.13 18.05 9.65
C ASP A 121 -11.42 17.05 10.81
N GLN A 122 -10.93 15.81 10.75
CA GLN A 122 -11.32 14.76 11.69
C GLN A 122 -10.53 14.73 13.03
N LEU A 123 -9.56 15.61 13.25
CA LEU A 123 -8.70 15.56 14.46
C LEU A 123 -9.03 16.59 15.56
N ARG A 124 -10.22 17.20 15.54
CA ARG A 124 -10.65 18.15 16.61
C ARG A 124 -11.71 17.65 17.59
N GLN A 125 -12.11 16.37 17.55
CA GLN A 125 -13.14 15.84 18.48
C GLN A 125 -12.79 14.53 19.22
N SER A 126 -11.52 14.15 19.39
CA SER A 126 -11.17 13.09 20.35
C SER A 126 -10.81 13.69 21.71
N LYS A 127 -11.80 13.75 22.62
CA LYS A 127 -11.51 13.82 24.06
C LYS A 127 -10.79 12.52 24.48
N ASN A 128 -9.81 12.68 25.38
CA ASN A 128 -8.99 11.62 25.99
C ASN A 128 -9.77 10.34 26.33
N PRO A 129 -9.25 9.13 26.00
CA PRO A 129 -9.87 7.86 26.40
C PRO A 129 -9.39 7.34 27.77
N PHE A 130 -8.81 8.18 28.64
CA PHE A 130 -8.41 7.81 30.00
C PHE A 130 -9.16 8.66 31.03
N GLU A 131 -10.44 8.38 31.23
CA GLU A 131 -11.13 8.74 32.47
C GLU A 131 -12.04 7.57 32.87
N TYR A 132 -11.61 6.87 33.92
CA TYR A 132 -12.33 5.76 34.55
C TYR A 132 -13.60 6.30 35.24
N ASN A 133 -14.73 5.61 35.08
CA ASN A 133 -15.72 5.47 36.14
C ASN A 133 -16.45 4.11 36.05
N TYR A 134 -16.16 3.29 37.06
CA TYR A 134 -16.95 2.19 37.64
C TYR A 134 -18.31 2.78 38.10
N VAL A 135 -19.53 2.20 38.00
CA VAL A 135 -20.14 0.95 38.52
C VAL A 135 -21.63 0.85 37.96
N PRO A 136 -22.54 -0.08 38.35
CA PRO A 136 -22.89 -1.36 37.70
C PRO A 136 -24.36 -1.52 37.21
N ALA A 137 -24.60 -2.67 36.56
CA ALA A 137 -25.81 -3.51 36.44
C ALA A 137 -27.18 -3.02 36.98
N TYR A 138 -28.22 -3.12 36.15
CA TYR A 138 -29.34 -4.11 36.23
C TYR A 138 -30.48 -3.75 35.26
N ALA A 139 -31.16 -4.80 34.75
CA ALA A 139 -32.56 -4.84 34.28
C ALA A 139 -32.95 -3.98 33.05
N ALA A 140 -33.99 -4.27 32.27
CA ALA A 140 -34.81 -5.43 31.93
C ALA A 140 -35.70 -4.95 30.75
N SER A 141 -36.37 -5.88 30.05
CA SER A 141 -37.62 -5.69 29.27
C SER A 141 -37.60 -4.74 28.06
N LEU A 142 -37.80 -5.22 26.82
CA LEU A 142 -39.02 -5.71 26.14
C LEU A 142 -39.79 -4.59 25.42
N GLU A 143 -40.34 -4.99 24.27
CA GLU A 143 -41.41 -4.37 23.47
C GLU A 143 -41.06 -3.14 22.62
N GLU A 144 -41.69 -2.87 21.48
CA GLU A 144 -42.35 -3.63 20.40
C GLU A 144 -42.86 -2.53 19.43
N PHE A 145 -43.10 -2.89 18.17
CA PHE A 145 -44.05 -2.27 17.23
C PHE A 145 -43.79 -0.92 16.52
N GLU A 146 -43.94 -1.05 15.19
CA GLU A 146 -44.64 -0.17 14.23
C GLU A 146 -43.99 1.09 13.63
N THR A 147 -43.70 0.98 12.34
CA THR A 147 -43.95 2.03 11.33
C THR A 147 -45.45 2.17 11.08
N PRO A 148 -45.98 3.36 10.75
CA PRO A 148 -46.29 3.60 9.33
C PRO A 148 -46.25 5.07 8.85
N SER A 149 -45.67 5.28 7.65
CA SER A 149 -46.23 6.03 6.49
C SER A 149 -46.62 7.54 6.61
N PRO A 150 -46.97 8.26 5.51
CA PRO A 150 -46.33 9.55 5.18
C PRO A 150 -47.29 10.76 5.09
N ARG A 151 -46.81 11.97 5.37
CA ARG A 151 -47.47 13.25 5.03
C ARG A 151 -46.37 14.30 4.73
N LYS A 152 -46.29 14.89 3.53
CA LYS A 152 -47.10 15.97 2.91
C LYS A 152 -47.17 17.30 3.71
N SER A 153 -46.98 18.37 2.92
CA SER A 153 -47.39 19.79 3.06
C SER A 153 -46.58 20.73 3.97
N ASN A 154 -45.86 21.69 3.38
CA ASN A 154 -46.30 23.09 3.11
C ASN A 154 -45.18 23.84 2.36
N GLN A 155 -45.40 24.43 1.18
CA GLN A 155 -46.14 25.67 0.83
C GLN A 155 -45.51 26.97 1.34
N ASN A 156 -45.00 27.76 0.38
CA ASN A 156 -44.99 29.25 0.24
C ASN A 156 -43.81 29.64 -0.69
N MET A 157 -43.87 30.52 -1.70
CA MET A 157 -44.82 31.46 -2.31
C MET A 157 -44.37 31.62 -3.80
N MET A 158 -45.26 31.60 -4.81
CA MET A 158 -45.93 32.73 -5.48
C MET A 158 -45.05 33.72 -6.29
N ASN A 159 -45.50 33.96 -7.54
CA ASN A 159 -45.13 34.97 -8.56
C ASN A 159 -43.87 34.67 -9.39
N THR A 160 -43.92 34.50 -10.72
CA THR A 160 -44.45 35.45 -11.71
C THR A 160 -44.75 34.73 -13.04
N MET A 161 -45.98 34.80 -13.52
CA MET A 161 -46.32 34.68 -14.95
C MET A 161 -46.21 36.08 -15.56
N GLN A 162 -45.37 36.26 -16.58
CA GLN A 162 -45.57 37.20 -17.69
C GLN A 162 -44.35 37.18 -18.63
N SER A 163 -44.64 37.33 -19.93
CA SER A 163 -43.73 37.71 -21.00
C SER A 163 -42.71 36.66 -21.48
N MET A 164 -43.03 35.98 -22.59
CA MET A 164 -42.17 35.99 -23.79
C MET A 164 -43.05 35.82 -25.03
N ASN A 165 -43.50 36.96 -25.59
CA ASN A 165 -43.95 37.06 -26.97
C ASN A 165 -43.42 38.41 -27.51
N ASN A 166 -42.91 38.38 -28.74
CA ASN A 166 -42.42 39.50 -29.57
C ASN A 166 -41.12 40.22 -29.19
N ASN A 167 -40.10 40.02 -30.04
CA ASN A 167 -39.20 41.05 -30.60
C ASN A 167 -38.55 40.42 -31.85
N HIS A 168 -38.95 40.73 -33.08
CA HIS A 168 -38.68 41.96 -33.83
C HIS A 168 -37.18 42.32 -33.83
N ASN A 169 -36.47 41.85 -34.85
CA ASN A 169 -35.30 42.55 -35.38
C ASN A 169 -35.51 42.74 -36.89
N GLN A 170 -35.80 43.99 -37.23
CA GLN A 170 -35.86 44.53 -38.57
C GLN A 170 -34.44 44.66 -39.12
N HIS A 171 -34.19 44.15 -40.31
CA HIS A 171 -33.12 44.66 -41.16
C HIS A 171 -33.69 45.11 -42.51
N ASN A 172 -33.77 46.44 -42.61
CA ASN A 172 -33.65 47.31 -43.78
C ASN A 172 -33.64 46.65 -45.17
N PHE A 173 -34.82 46.70 -45.80
CA PHE A 173 -34.96 46.95 -47.23
C PHE A 173 -34.57 48.41 -47.51
N ASN A 174 -33.58 48.62 -48.37
CA ASN A 174 -33.32 49.93 -48.96
C ASN A 174 -33.99 50.01 -50.33
N ASN A 175 -34.94 50.92 -50.44
CA ASN A 175 -35.57 51.41 -51.66
C ASN A 175 -34.55 52.14 -52.54
N GLN A 176 -34.55 51.87 -53.85
CA GLN A 176 -34.22 52.87 -54.86
C GLN A 176 -35.51 53.26 -55.59
N LYS A 177 -35.90 54.53 -55.43
CA LYS A 177 -36.92 55.24 -56.20
C LYS A 177 -36.27 56.01 -57.35
N ASN A 178 -36.94 55.98 -58.50
CA ASN A 178 -37.27 57.07 -59.43
C ASN A 178 -36.20 58.10 -59.88
N GLN A 179 -35.95 58.10 -61.19
CA GLN A 179 -36.04 59.26 -62.10
C GLN A 179 -36.87 58.76 -63.31
N ASN A 180 -38.09 59.21 -63.60
CA ASN A 180 -38.58 60.48 -64.16
C ASN A 180 -37.95 60.97 -65.48
N ASN A 181 -38.87 61.24 -66.42
CA ASN A 181 -38.87 62.18 -67.56
C ASN A 181 -38.41 61.67 -68.93
N GLN A 182 -39.36 61.38 -69.84
CA GLN A 182 -40.10 62.30 -70.73
C GLN A 182 -39.28 62.66 -71.98
N ASN A 183 -39.69 62.12 -73.13
CA ASN A 183 -39.61 62.82 -74.41
C ASN A 183 -40.79 62.39 -75.30
N ASN A 184 -41.77 63.30 -75.35
CA ASN A 184 -42.85 63.37 -76.32
C ASN A 184 -42.30 63.88 -77.66
N SER A 185 -42.64 63.23 -78.77
CA SER A 185 -42.59 63.83 -80.11
C SER A 185 -44.00 64.12 -80.58
N GLN A 186 -44.41 65.38 -80.42
CA GLN A 186 -45.55 65.98 -81.10
C GLN A 186 -45.23 66.13 -82.59
N PHE A 187 -46.08 65.59 -83.46
CA PHE A 187 -46.18 65.99 -84.86
C PHE A 187 -47.49 66.76 -85.06
N ASN A 188 -47.36 67.95 -85.60
CA ASN A 188 -48.41 68.94 -85.82
C ASN A 188 -48.75 68.97 -87.32
N PRO A 189 -50.03 68.89 -87.73
CA PRO A 189 -50.44 69.19 -89.10
C PRO A 189 -51.05 70.60 -89.19
N ASN A 190 -50.69 71.41 -90.21
CA ASN A 190 -51.60 72.25 -91.00
C ASN A 190 -50.92 73.26 -91.94
N GLN A 191 -51.44 73.30 -93.19
CA GLN A 191 -51.66 74.47 -94.09
C GLN A 191 -50.42 75.20 -94.66
N GLN A 192 -50.32 75.67 -95.92
CA GLN A 192 -51.24 75.96 -97.03
C GLN A 192 -50.36 76.19 -98.30
N GLN A 193 -50.77 75.76 -99.51
CA GLN A 193 -50.66 76.55 -100.76
C GLN A 193 -51.29 75.85 -101.98
N ASN A 194 -52.31 76.51 -102.52
CA ASN A 194 -52.85 76.61 -103.88
C ASN A 194 -52.45 75.59 -104.97
N GLN A 195 -53.44 74.96 -105.62
CA GLN A 195 -53.55 74.86 -107.09
C GLN A 195 -54.89 74.21 -107.54
N SER A 196 -55.64 74.96 -108.35
CA SER A 196 -56.69 74.61 -109.34
C SER A 196 -57.61 73.39 -109.09
N ILE A 197 -58.92 73.66 -109.01
CA ILE A 197 -59.99 72.79 -108.48
C ILE A 197 -60.65 71.87 -109.53
N GLU A 198 -60.45 72.07 -110.83
CA GLU A 198 -61.32 71.41 -111.84
C GLU A 198 -60.75 70.14 -112.51
N GLU A 199 -59.48 69.81 -112.32
CA GLU A 199 -58.84 68.63 -112.94
C GLU A 199 -58.67 67.41 -112.01
N ARG A 200 -58.87 67.57 -110.69
CA ARG A 200 -58.64 66.49 -109.68
C ARG A 200 -59.83 65.55 -109.47
N LEU A 201 -61.05 65.95 -109.83
CA LEU A 201 -62.28 65.20 -109.47
C LEU A 201 -62.49 63.91 -110.29
N ARG A 202 -61.89 63.78 -111.49
CA ARG A 202 -61.98 62.54 -112.30
C ARG A 202 -60.88 61.51 -112.02
N GLN A 203 -59.76 61.92 -111.41
CA GLN A 203 -58.71 61.00 -110.94
C GLN A 203 -58.89 60.60 -109.47
N SER A 204 -59.61 61.38 -108.66
CA SER A 204 -59.84 61.05 -107.24
C SER A 204 -60.79 59.88 -107.04
N GLU A 205 -61.80 59.67 -107.89
CA GLU A 205 -62.75 58.55 -107.71
C GLU A 205 -62.09 57.17 -107.93
N GLY A 206 -61.22 57.04 -108.94
CA GLY A 206 -60.43 55.81 -109.15
C GLY A 206 -59.37 55.58 -108.06
N ASN A 207 -58.74 56.65 -107.57
CA ASN A 207 -57.77 56.57 -106.47
C ASN A 207 -58.43 56.27 -105.12
N ILE A 208 -59.65 56.76 -104.87
CA ILE A 208 -60.40 56.47 -103.64
C ILE A 208 -60.85 55.01 -103.62
N GLN A 209 -61.34 54.45 -104.73
CA GLN A 209 -61.67 53.02 -104.79
C GLN A 209 -60.42 52.13 -104.63
N ALA A 210 -59.30 52.50 -105.25
CA ALA A 210 -58.03 51.78 -105.05
C ALA A 210 -57.49 51.91 -103.62
N LEU A 211 -57.68 53.06 -102.96
CA LEU A 211 -57.34 53.27 -101.55
C LEU A 211 -58.24 52.46 -100.62
N ILE A 212 -59.55 52.40 -100.87
CA ILE A 212 -60.49 51.59 -100.09
C ILE A 212 -60.16 50.11 -100.22
N GLU A 213 -59.87 49.61 -101.42
CA GLU A 213 -59.47 48.21 -101.63
C GLU A 213 -58.11 47.89 -100.96
N LYS A 214 -57.16 48.84 -101.02
CA LYS A 214 -55.86 48.73 -100.35
C LYS A 214 -55.99 48.78 -98.84
N GLU A 215 -56.83 49.65 -98.29
CA GLU A 215 -57.12 49.73 -96.86
C GLU A 215 -57.86 48.50 -96.37
N ARG A 216 -58.82 47.98 -97.16
CA ARG A 216 -59.52 46.73 -96.85
C ARG A 216 -58.54 45.55 -96.80
N LYS A 217 -57.65 45.40 -97.78
CA LYS A 217 -56.61 44.37 -97.74
C LYS A 217 -55.64 44.56 -96.57
N LEU A 218 -55.27 45.80 -96.25
CA LEU A 218 -54.43 46.11 -95.10
C LEU A 218 -55.13 45.78 -93.77
N LEU A 219 -56.46 45.98 -93.69
CA LEU A 219 -57.27 45.62 -92.53
C LEU A 219 -57.43 44.11 -92.41
N GLU A 220 -57.71 43.40 -93.50
CA GLU A 220 -57.78 41.93 -93.52
C GLU A 220 -56.42 41.32 -93.12
N GLU A 221 -55.30 41.88 -93.60
CA GLU A 221 -53.95 41.47 -93.21
C GLU A 221 -53.63 41.81 -91.73
N LYS A 222 -54.07 42.96 -91.23
CA LYS A 222 -53.92 43.32 -89.80
C LYS A 222 -54.77 42.44 -88.88
N VAL A 223 -55.98 42.06 -89.31
CA VAL A 223 -56.85 41.14 -88.57
C VAL A 223 -56.29 39.71 -88.59
N ALA A 224 -55.73 39.26 -89.72
CA ALA A 224 -55.02 37.99 -89.79
C ALA A 224 -53.76 37.99 -88.91
N GLN A 225 -53.00 39.10 -88.89
CA GLN A 225 -51.86 39.26 -87.99
C GLN A 225 -52.27 39.35 -86.51
N SER A 226 -53.42 39.93 -86.17
CA SER A 226 -53.90 39.95 -84.79
C SER A 226 -54.36 38.57 -84.32
N MET A 227 -55.03 37.80 -85.18
CA MET A 227 -55.42 36.42 -84.88
C MET A 227 -54.20 35.50 -84.69
N LEU A 228 -53.15 35.64 -85.52
CA LEU A 228 -51.89 34.91 -85.34
C LEU A 228 -51.18 35.30 -84.02
N ARG A 229 -51.23 36.58 -83.64
CA ARG A 229 -50.68 37.03 -82.34
C ARG A 229 -51.47 36.52 -81.15
N GLU A 230 -52.79 36.37 -81.28
CA GLU A 230 -53.66 35.86 -80.22
C GLU A 230 -53.39 34.35 -79.99
N ASP A 231 -53.27 33.57 -81.06
CA ASP A 231 -52.85 32.16 -80.99
C ASP A 231 -51.44 31.98 -80.37
N ASP A 232 -50.50 32.87 -80.70
CA ASP A 232 -49.15 32.86 -80.12
C ASP A 232 -49.16 33.23 -78.63
N ILE A 233 -50.03 34.18 -78.23
CA ILE A 233 -50.24 34.54 -76.82
C ILE A 233 -50.83 33.36 -76.05
N ASP A 234 -51.84 32.68 -76.60
CA ASP A 234 -52.46 31.52 -75.95
C ASP A 234 -51.48 30.34 -75.83
N ARG A 235 -50.65 30.11 -76.85
CA ARG A 235 -49.55 29.12 -76.78
C ARG A 235 -48.52 29.49 -75.72
N LEU A 236 -48.13 30.75 -75.64
CA LEU A 236 -47.21 31.25 -74.60
C LEU A 236 -47.82 31.13 -73.21
N GLN A 237 -49.09 31.48 -73.02
CA GLN A 237 -49.80 31.32 -71.76
C GLN A 237 -49.89 29.84 -71.35
N THR A 238 -50.19 28.96 -72.31
CA THR A 238 -50.26 27.51 -72.08
C THR A 238 -48.89 26.94 -71.69
N ASN A 239 -47.82 27.37 -72.37
CA ASN A 239 -46.45 26.97 -72.07
C ASN A 239 -45.99 27.50 -70.69
N ASN A 240 -46.28 28.76 -70.39
CA ASN A 240 -46.00 29.34 -69.07
C ASN A 240 -46.78 28.61 -67.97
N MET A 241 -48.04 28.26 -68.20
CA MET A 241 -48.84 27.53 -67.22
C MET A 241 -48.30 26.11 -66.99
N LYS A 242 -47.86 25.41 -68.04
CA LYS A 242 -47.16 24.12 -67.91
C LYS A 242 -45.85 24.26 -67.14
N GLN A 243 -45.09 25.33 -67.39
CA GLN A 243 -43.83 25.59 -66.68
C GLN A 243 -44.07 25.91 -65.20
N VAL A 244 -45.10 26.70 -64.88
CA VAL A 244 -45.52 26.98 -63.49
C VAL A 244 -45.94 25.69 -62.78
N GLN A 245 -46.76 24.83 -63.43
CA GLN A 245 -47.14 23.53 -62.85
C GLN A 245 -45.94 22.62 -62.61
N GLN A 246 -44.96 22.58 -63.52
CA GLN A 246 -43.72 21.82 -63.32
C GLN A 246 -42.90 22.36 -62.15
N LEU A 247 -42.76 23.68 -62.03
CA LEU A 247 -42.05 24.31 -60.91
C LEU A 247 -42.76 24.07 -59.58
N GLU A 248 -44.09 24.07 -59.57
CA GLU A 248 -44.89 23.77 -58.38
C GLU A 248 -44.75 22.30 -57.94
N GLN A 249 -44.74 21.36 -58.90
CA GLN A 249 -44.43 19.95 -58.63
C GLN A 249 -43.01 19.76 -58.07
N GLN A 250 -42.01 20.46 -58.62
CA GLN A 250 -40.64 20.43 -58.12
C GLN A 250 -40.55 21.04 -56.71
N SER A 251 -41.21 22.17 -56.46
CA SER A 251 -41.29 22.82 -55.15
C SER A 251 -41.89 21.89 -54.10
N ASN A 252 -43.01 21.23 -54.43
CA ASN A 252 -43.65 20.25 -53.54
C ASN A 252 -42.75 19.03 -53.30
N SER A 253 -42.03 18.54 -54.31
CA SER A 253 -41.06 17.44 -54.18
C SER A 253 -39.91 17.81 -53.23
N ILE A 254 -39.36 19.03 -53.36
CA ILE A 254 -38.30 19.54 -52.48
C ILE A 254 -38.82 19.71 -51.05
N ARG A 255 -40.03 20.27 -50.88
CA ARG A 255 -40.66 20.44 -49.57
C ARG A 255 -40.82 19.09 -48.86
N ASN A 256 -41.33 18.07 -49.55
CA ASN A 256 -41.48 16.73 -48.99
C ASN A 256 -40.13 16.09 -48.61
N LYS A 257 -39.06 16.33 -49.40
CA LYS A 257 -37.71 15.87 -49.06
C LYS A 257 -37.17 16.59 -47.81
N ASN A 258 -37.38 17.90 -47.70
CA ASN A 258 -36.96 18.68 -46.54
C ASN A 258 -37.69 18.24 -45.26
N GLU A 259 -38.99 17.97 -45.33
CA GLU A 259 -39.77 17.45 -44.19
C GLU A 259 -39.26 16.07 -43.75
N LYS A 260 -38.90 15.18 -44.69
CA LYS A 260 -38.28 13.89 -44.35
C LYS A 260 -36.92 14.07 -43.68
N LEU A 261 -36.08 14.97 -44.20
CA LEU A 261 -34.76 15.26 -43.61
C LEU A 261 -34.90 15.85 -42.20
N GLN A 262 -35.87 16.73 -41.96
CA GLN A 262 -36.14 17.27 -40.62
C GLN A 262 -36.55 16.19 -39.62
N ARG A 263 -37.39 15.21 -40.02
CA ARG A 263 -37.74 14.08 -39.14
C ARG A 263 -36.52 13.23 -38.78
N VAL A 264 -35.68 12.91 -39.77
CA VAL A 264 -34.43 12.16 -39.53
C VAL A 264 -33.50 12.94 -38.61
N LEU A 265 -33.42 14.27 -38.78
CA LEU A 265 -32.57 15.12 -37.94
C LEU A 265 -33.04 15.11 -36.48
N VAL A 266 -34.36 15.25 -36.24
CA VAL A 266 -34.95 15.16 -34.89
C VAL A 266 -34.73 13.79 -34.26
N GLU A 267 -34.87 12.71 -35.02
CA GLU A 267 -34.60 11.35 -34.54
C GLU A 267 -33.12 11.17 -34.15
N LYS A 268 -32.19 11.72 -34.97
CA LYS A 268 -30.76 11.68 -34.65
C LYS A 268 -30.42 12.53 -33.42
N GLU A 269 -31.01 13.71 -33.26
CA GLU A 269 -30.85 14.53 -32.06
C GLU A 269 -31.33 13.79 -30.79
N ALA A 270 -32.46 13.09 -30.86
CA ALA A 270 -32.95 12.26 -29.75
C ALA A 270 -31.96 11.14 -29.40
N THR A 271 -31.42 10.42 -30.39
CA THR A 271 -30.41 9.37 -30.12
C THR A 271 -29.11 9.93 -29.53
N ILE A 272 -28.68 11.13 -29.93
CA ILE A 272 -27.51 11.79 -29.35
C ILE A 272 -27.76 12.13 -27.88
N LEU A 273 -28.96 12.61 -27.54
CA LEU A 273 -29.32 12.95 -26.16
C LEU A 273 -29.35 11.71 -25.25
N GLU A 274 -29.85 10.59 -25.77
CA GLU A 274 -29.86 9.31 -25.07
C GLU A 274 -28.44 8.79 -24.80
N LEU A 275 -27.57 8.80 -25.82
CA LEU A 275 -26.17 8.44 -25.67
C LEU A 275 -25.41 9.37 -24.70
N GLN A 276 -25.70 10.67 -24.71
CA GLN A 276 -25.15 11.62 -23.74
C GLN A 276 -25.59 11.27 -22.30
N THR A 277 -26.85 10.86 -22.12
CA THR A 277 -27.37 10.44 -20.81
C THR A 277 -26.73 9.13 -20.33
N GLN A 278 -26.54 8.16 -21.22
CA GLN A 278 -25.84 6.91 -20.91
C GLN A 278 -24.37 7.15 -20.56
N ASN A 279 -23.66 7.99 -21.32
CA ASN A 279 -22.28 8.37 -21.01
C ASN A 279 -22.15 9.06 -19.63
N ALA A 280 -23.11 9.91 -19.27
CA ALA A 280 -23.13 10.55 -17.94
C ALA A 280 -23.31 9.51 -16.81
N LYS A 281 -24.15 8.49 -17.01
CA LYS A 281 -24.33 7.39 -16.04
C LYS A 281 -23.03 6.58 -15.88
N LEU A 282 -22.42 6.14 -16.98
CA LEU A 282 -21.17 5.37 -16.96
C LEU A 282 -20.02 6.16 -16.33
N THR A 283 -19.95 7.48 -16.58
CA THR A 283 -18.95 8.36 -15.96
C THR A 283 -19.09 8.41 -14.45
N ASN A 284 -20.33 8.45 -13.93
CA ASN A 284 -20.59 8.43 -12.49
C ASN A 284 -20.25 7.06 -11.86
N GLU A 285 -20.60 5.96 -12.53
CA GLU A 285 -20.24 4.61 -12.09
C GLU A 285 -18.73 4.40 -12.04
N LEU A 286 -18.00 4.86 -13.06
CA LEU A 286 -16.54 4.84 -13.09
C LEU A 286 -15.95 5.64 -11.92
N LYS A 287 -16.49 6.84 -11.64
CA LYS A 287 -16.07 7.67 -10.51
C LYS A 287 -16.28 6.97 -9.16
N ASN A 288 -17.43 6.33 -8.97
CA ASN A 288 -17.71 5.55 -7.75
C ASN A 288 -16.75 4.36 -7.61
N THR A 289 -16.43 3.68 -8.73
CA THR A 289 -15.49 2.55 -8.76
C THR A 289 -14.06 2.98 -8.42
N ILE A 290 -13.62 4.14 -8.89
CA ILE A 290 -12.32 4.72 -8.52
C ILE A 290 -12.29 5.04 -7.02
N GLN A 291 -13.35 5.64 -6.48
CA GLN A 291 -13.43 5.94 -5.04
C GLN A 291 -13.38 4.68 -4.16
N THR A 292 -14.06 3.60 -4.54
CA THR A 292 -14.00 2.33 -3.80
C THR A 292 -12.62 1.68 -3.92
N LYS A 293 -11.98 1.75 -5.09
CA LYS A 293 -10.59 1.29 -5.25
C LYS A 293 -9.63 2.05 -4.33
N ASP A 294 -9.70 3.39 -4.31
CA ASP A 294 -8.83 4.23 -3.48
C ASP A 294 -9.05 3.94 -1.99
N LEU A 295 -10.30 3.73 -1.55
CA LEU A 295 -10.62 3.32 -0.18
C LEU A 295 -10.02 1.96 0.17
N ASN A 296 -10.07 0.99 -0.75
CA ASN A 296 -9.50 -0.34 -0.54
C ASN A 296 -7.97 -0.30 -0.52
N GLU A 297 -7.34 0.53 -1.36
CA GLU A 297 -5.89 0.72 -1.34
C GLU A 297 -5.42 1.37 -0.03
N ALA A 298 -6.19 2.33 0.51
CA ALA A 298 -5.93 2.92 1.82
C ALA A 298 -6.06 1.88 2.96
N LYS A 299 -7.08 1.00 2.90
CA LYS A 299 -7.23 -0.11 3.86
C LYS A 299 -6.07 -1.10 3.78
N LEU A 300 -5.60 -1.43 2.57
CA LEU A 300 -4.46 -2.32 2.36
C LEU A 300 -3.19 -1.73 2.98
N LYS A 301 -2.88 -0.45 2.70
CA LYS A 301 -1.73 0.25 3.31
C LYS A 301 -1.80 0.29 4.83
N ALA A 302 -3.00 0.51 5.40
CA ALA A 302 -3.19 0.48 6.85
C ALA A 302 -2.96 -0.92 7.45
N LEU A 303 -3.40 -1.97 6.75
CA LEU A 303 -3.13 -3.35 7.15
C LEU A 303 -1.64 -3.70 7.06
N GLU A 304 -0.95 -3.31 5.99
CA GLU A 304 0.50 -3.49 5.83
C GLU A 304 1.30 -2.79 6.94
N GLN A 305 0.88 -1.57 7.33
CA GLN A 305 1.52 -0.87 8.42
C GLN A 305 1.27 -1.55 9.77
N TYR A 306 0.04 -2.00 10.01
CA TYR A 306 -0.31 -2.74 11.23
C TYR A 306 0.44 -4.08 11.34
N THR A 307 0.59 -4.83 10.25
CA THR A 307 1.37 -6.08 10.24
C THR A 307 2.86 -5.82 10.46
N THR A 308 3.40 -4.76 9.88
CA THR A 308 4.79 -4.33 10.12
C THR A 308 5.00 -3.96 11.60
N ASP A 309 4.10 -3.20 12.20
CA ASP A 309 4.17 -2.84 13.62
C ASP A 309 4.07 -4.07 14.53
N LEU A 310 3.21 -5.04 14.17
CA LEU A 310 3.14 -6.32 14.88
C LEU A 310 4.43 -7.13 14.76
N GLN A 311 5.04 -7.17 13.57
CA GLN A 311 6.32 -7.86 13.38
C GLN A 311 7.43 -7.23 14.22
N ILE A 312 7.51 -5.90 14.25
CA ILE A 312 8.47 -5.17 15.10
C ILE A 312 8.27 -5.52 16.58
N LYS A 313 7.02 -5.54 17.06
CA LYS A 313 6.72 -5.93 18.46
C LYS A 313 7.08 -7.38 18.75
N TYR A 314 6.85 -8.28 17.79
CA TYR A 314 7.24 -9.67 17.90
C TYR A 314 8.76 -9.82 18.00
N ASP A 315 9.51 -9.15 17.12
CA ASP A 315 10.98 -9.17 17.12
C ASP A 315 11.55 -8.59 18.42
N GLN A 316 10.96 -7.50 18.93
CA GLN A 316 11.31 -6.93 20.24
C GLN A 316 11.05 -7.92 21.37
N SER A 317 9.91 -8.60 21.35
CA SER A 317 9.59 -9.63 22.36
C SER A 317 10.53 -10.82 22.27
N GLN A 318 10.91 -11.25 21.06
CA GLN A 318 11.88 -12.33 20.85
C GLN A 318 13.28 -11.96 21.34
N ASN A 319 13.75 -10.75 21.03
CA ASN A 319 15.03 -10.25 21.52
C ASN A 319 15.05 -10.17 23.04
N SER A 320 14.00 -9.60 23.66
CA SER A 320 13.88 -9.56 25.12
C SER A 320 13.87 -10.95 25.74
N ASN A 321 13.18 -11.91 25.11
CA ASN A 321 13.16 -13.29 25.59
C ASN A 321 14.52 -13.98 25.43
N SER A 322 15.28 -13.67 24.36
CA SER A 322 16.64 -14.14 24.15
C SER A 322 17.60 -13.60 25.21
N GLU A 323 17.54 -12.29 25.50
CA GLU A 323 18.31 -11.65 26.57
C GLU A 323 18.00 -12.27 27.94
N LYS A 324 16.71 -12.49 28.24
CA LYS A 324 16.29 -13.17 29.47
C LYS A 324 16.77 -14.62 29.53
N ALA A 325 16.73 -15.35 28.42
CA ALA A 325 17.24 -16.71 28.35
C ALA A 325 18.76 -16.76 28.54
N GLN A 326 19.50 -15.78 28.02
CA GLN A 326 20.94 -15.63 28.29
C GLN A 326 21.19 -15.33 29.77
N ALA A 327 20.48 -14.37 30.37
CA ALA A 327 20.58 -14.07 31.78
C ALA A 327 20.24 -15.29 32.66
N LEU A 328 19.22 -16.06 32.28
CA LEU A 328 18.87 -17.30 32.96
C LEU A 328 19.99 -18.36 32.83
N ASN A 329 20.60 -18.50 31.65
CA ASN A 329 21.73 -19.41 31.45
C ASN A 329 22.95 -18.97 32.28
N GLU A 330 23.25 -17.68 32.37
CA GLU A 330 24.29 -17.16 33.26
C GLU A 330 23.98 -17.48 34.73
N LEU A 331 22.72 -17.37 35.16
CA LEU A 331 22.29 -17.73 36.51
C LEU A 331 22.36 -19.24 36.77
N ILE A 332 22.02 -20.06 35.79
CA ILE A 332 22.13 -21.53 35.84
C ILE A 332 23.60 -21.95 35.91
N GLN A 333 24.48 -21.33 35.10
CA GLN A 333 25.93 -21.58 35.17
C GLN A 333 26.53 -21.22 36.54
N ASN A 334 25.92 -20.27 37.24
CA ASN A 334 26.32 -19.90 38.60
C ASN A 334 25.79 -20.86 39.69
N ASP A 335 25.02 -21.89 39.31
CA ASP A 335 24.40 -22.91 40.16
C ASP A 335 23.86 -22.35 41.48
N LEU A 336 23.05 -21.29 41.36
CA LEU A 336 22.45 -20.61 42.50
C LEU A 336 21.67 -21.54 43.44
N PRO A 337 20.91 -22.55 42.95
CA PRO A 337 20.28 -23.54 43.82
C PRO A 337 21.29 -24.35 44.63
N ALA A 338 22.36 -24.86 44.01
CA ALA A 338 23.39 -25.58 44.76
C ALA A 338 24.12 -24.66 45.75
N ARG A 339 24.46 -23.42 45.36
CA ARG A 339 25.04 -22.43 46.28
C ARG A 339 24.13 -22.10 47.45
N LEU A 340 22.81 -22.03 47.23
CA LEU A 340 21.85 -21.79 48.31
C LEU A 340 21.83 -22.96 49.30
N VAL A 341 21.88 -24.19 48.78
CA VAL A 341 21.97 -25.41 49.60
C VAL A 341 23.30 -25.45 50.35
N GLU A 342 24.41 -25.12 49.70
CA GLU A 342 25.72 -25.01 50.33
C GLU A 342 25.75 -23.94 51.42
N TYR A 343 25.19 -22.76 51.19
CA TYR A 343 25.09 -21.71 52.21
C TYR A 343 24.25 -22.15 53.40
N LYS A 344 23.11 -22.80 53.17
CA LYS A 344 22.30 -23.40 54.25
C LYS A 344 23.11 -24.41 55.06
N ARG A 345 23.88 -25.28 54.38
CA ARG A 345 24.76 -26.26 55.03
C ARG A 345 25.86 -25.58 55.86
N HIS A 346 26.57 -24.61 55.29
CA HIS A 346 27.63 -23.87 56.01
C HIS A 346 27.08 -23.09 57.21
N ILE A 347 25.92 -22.44 57.09
CA ILE A 347 25.24 -21.78 58.21
C ILE A 347 24.96 -22.80 59.32
N GLN A 348 24.47 -23.99 58.97
CA GLN A 348 24.19 -25.04 59.94
C GLN A 348 25.48 -25.56 60.62
N GLU A 349 26.55 -25.79 59.86
CA GLU A 349 27.87 -26.20 60.40
C GLU A 349 28.47 -25.14 61.34
N LEU A 350 28.39 -23.85 60.96
CA LEU A 350 28.86 -22.74 61.77
C LEU A 350 28.05 -22.60 63.06
N ARG A 351 26.71 -22.77 63.01
CA ARG A 351 25.85 -22.78 64.20
C ARG A 351 26.21 -23.91 65.16
N MET A 352 26.41 -25.14 64.65
CA MET A 352 26.85 -26.26 65.49
C MET A 352 28.23 -26.00 66.13
N THR A 353 29.13 -25.35 65.41
CA THR A 353 30.46 -24.97 65.92
C THR A 353 30.35 -23.89 67.01
N LEU A 354 29.50 -22.88 66.78
CA LEU A 354 29.19 -21.84 67.76
C LEU A 354 28.65 -22.45 69.06
N ASP A 355 27.63 -23.31 68.95
CA ASP A 355 27.03 -24.02 70.09
C ASP A 355 28.04 -24.90 70.85
N SER A 356 29.01 -25.50 70.14
CA SER A 356 30.10 -26.25 70.77
C SER A 356 31.06 -25.34 71.53
N LYS A 357 31.43 -24.19 70.95
CA LYS A 357 32.36 -23.23 71.58
C LYS A 357 31.75 -22.50 72.75
N GLU A 358 30.45 -22.22 72.71
CA GLU A 358 29.70 -21.68 73.85
C GLU A 358 29.68 -22.67 75.02
N ARG A 359 29.43 -23.95 74.75
CA ARG A 359 29.51 -25.01 75.79
C ARG A 359 30.91 -25.18 76.36
N GLU A 360 31.96 -25.15 75.52
CA GLU A 360 33.35 -25.18 76.00
C GLU A 360 33.63 -23.99 76.93
N LYS A 361 33.24 -22.77 76.53
CA LYS A 361 33.39 -21.56 77.34
C LYS A 361 32.65 -21.69 78.69
N GLU A 362 31.42 -22.21 78.69
CA GLU A 362 30.66 -22.46 79.92
C GLU A 362 31.36 -23.48 80.83
N GLN A 363 31.87 -24.58 80.28
CA GLN A 363 32.66 -25.57 81.04
C GLN A 363 33.95 -24.95 81.61
N PHE A 364 34.63 -24.10 80.84
CA PHE A 364 35.80 -23.36 81.32
C PHE A 364 35.44 -22.43 82.47
N LEU A 365 34.34 -21.69 82.37
CA LEU A 365 33.87 -20.81 83.44
C LEU A 365 33.51 -21.59 84.71
N GLN A 366 32.85 -22.75 84.59
CA GLN A 366 32.55 -23.63 85.72
C GLN A 366 33.81 -24.17 86.40
N ASN A 367 34.82 -24.58 85.61
CA ASN A 367 36.09 -25.06 86.14
C ASN A 367 36.99 -23.94 86.71
N PHE A 368 36.76 -22.69 86.30
CA PHE A 368 37.57 -21.55 86.72
C PHE A 368 37.34 -21.15 88.19
N GLU A 369 36.19 -21.48 88.77
CA GLU A 369 35.90 -21.23 90.20
C GLU A 369 36.85 -21.98 91.16
N LEU A 370 37.68 -22.91 90.67
CA LEU A 370 38.55 -23.78 91.46
C LEU A 370 40.03 -23.34 91.60
N GLY A 371 40.37 -22.08 91.29
CA GLY A 371 41.61 -21.44 91.80
C GLY A 371 42.87 -21.56 90.94
N SER A 372 42.80 -21.25 89.64
CA SER A 372 43.95 -21.19 88.74
C SER A 372 44.35 -19.75 88.36
N SER A 373 45.61 -19.58 87.91
CA SER A 373 46.28 -18.29 87.62
C SER A 373 45.46 -17.34 86.72
N GLU A 374 45.07 -16.20 87.28
CA GLU A 374 44.08 -15.23 86.78
C GLU A 374 44.45 -14.54 85.44
N TYR A 375 45.73 -14.48 85.10
CA TYR A 375 46.19 -13.76 83.90
C TYR A 375 46.08 -14.59 82.61
N TYR A 376 46.44 -15.87 82.67
CA TYR A 376 46.39 -16.75 81.49
C TYR A 376 44.95 -17.07 81.08
N SER A 377 44.06 -17.24 82.05
CA SER A 377 42.63 -17.49 81.81
C SER A 377 41.94 -16.31 81.13
N LYS A 378 42.28 -15.07 81.50
CA LYS A 378 41.70 -13.87 80.90
C LYS A 378 42.02 -13.74 79.41
N SER A 379 43.29 -13.93 79.03
CA SER A 379 43.71 -13.85 77.62
C SER A 379 43.08 -14.96 76.76
N LEU A 380 42.92 -16.17 77.33
CA LEU A 380 42.24 -17.28 76.64
C LEU A 380 40.74 -16.98 76.45
N LEU A 381 40.07 -16.43 77.47
CA LEU A 381 38.66 -16.04 77.38
C LEU A 381 38.43 -14.89 76.39
N GLU A 382 39.32 -13.90 76.35
CA GLU A 382 39.28 -12.81 75.36
C GLU A 382 39.42 -13.35 73.93
N LYS A 383 40.34 -14.32 73.72
CA LYS A 383 40.48 -14.99 72.42
C LYS A 383 39.23 -15.79 72.04
N GLN A 384 38.70 -16.61 72.95
CA GLN A 384 37.48 -17.38 72.71
C GLN A 384 36.27 -16.48 72.44
N ALA A 385 36.15 -15.35 73.14
CA ALA A 385 35.09 -14.37 72.89
C ALA A 385 35.24 -13.71 71.51
N SER A 386 36.47 -13.37 71.10
CA SER A 386 36.74 -12.85 69.75
C SER A 386 36.38 -13.87 68.66
N ASP A 387 36.69 -15.15 68.86
CA ASP A 387 36.38 -16.21 67.91
C ASP A 387 34.86 -16.42 67.77
N LEU A 388 34.11 -16.38 68.89
CA LEU A 388 32.64 -16.44 68.88
C LEU A 388 32.02 -15.25 68.12
N ILE A 389 32.52 -14.03 68.33
CA ILE A 389 32.06 -12.83 67.61
C ILE A 389 32.32 -12.95 66.10
N ASN A 390 33.48 -13.49 65.72
CA ASN A 390 33.82 -13.70 64.31
C ASN A 390 32.91 -14.75 63.66
N LEU A 391 32.61 -15.86 64.36
CA LEU A 391 31.67 -16.88 63.90
C LEU A 391 30.25 -16.33 63.73
N GLN A 392 29.75 -15.57 64.71
CA GLN A 392 28.45 -14.90 64.62
C GLN A 392 28.38 -13.95 63.42
N ARG A 393 29.41 -13.11 63.21
CA ARG A 393 29.47 -12.21 62.05
C ARG A 393 29.46 -12.97 60.72
N THR A 394 30.16 -14.11 60.66
CA THR A 394 30.18 -14.96 59.46
C THR A 394 28.81 -15.57 59.19
N ILE A 395 28.11 -16.07 60.22
CA ILE A 395 26.74 -16.58 60.12
C ILE A 395 25.80 -15.50 59.58
N GLU A 396 25.83 -14.30 60.15
CA GLU A 396 25.01 -13.16 59.68
C GLU A 396 25.27 -12.81 58.22
N GLU A 397 26.53 -12.87 57.76
CA GLU A 397 26.87 -12.60 56.37
C GLU A 397 26.28 -13.65 55.42
N TYR A 398 26.39 -14.94 55.75
CA TYR A 398 25.79 -16.01 54.95
C TYR A 398 24.26 -15.94 54.94
N GLU A 399 23.62 -15.58 56.06
CA GLU A 399 22.17 -15.35 56.13
C GLU A 399 21.72 -14.20 55.23
N ARG A 400 22.46 -13.07 55.20
CA ARG A 400 22.18 -11.97 54.27
C ARG A 400 22.30 -12.41 52.82
N ARG A 401 23.33 -13.19 52.47
CA ARG A 401 23.51 -13.73 51.11
C ARG A 401 22.36 -14.68 50.73
N GLN A 402 21.95 -15.55 51.65
CA GLN A 402 20.80 -16.45 51.45
C GLN A 402 19.51 -15.64 51.20
N GLN A 403 19.21 -14.63 52.02
CA GLN A 403 18.03 -13.78 51.85
C GLN A 403 18.03 -13.06 50.50
N LEU A 404 19.19 -12.57 50.05
CA LEU A 404 19.33 -11.93 48.74
C LEU A 404 19.05 -12.91 47.59
N CYS A 405 19.54 -14.14 47.69
CA CYS A 405 19.27 -15.20 46.72
C CYS A 405 17.79 -15.60 46.70
N GLU A 406 17.16 -15.78 47.86
CA GLU A 406 15.73 -16.09 47.98
C GLU A 406 14.85 -14.98 47.38
N LYS A 407 15.20 -13.71 47.63
CA LYS A 407 14.52 -12.55 47.03
C LYS A 407 14.64 -12.56 45.50
N LYS A 408 15.86 -12.73 44.97
CA LYS A 408 16.09 -12.81 43.51
C LYS A 408 15.30 -13.95 42.87
N TRP A 409 15.23 -15.10 43.54
CA TRP A 409 14.45 -16.25 43.06
C TRP A 409 12.94 -15.95 43.02
N ALA A 410 12.40 -15.30 44.06
CA ALA A 410 11.01 -14.89 44.11
C ALA A 410 10.66 -13.86 43.00
N ASP A 411 11.56 -12.90 42.76
CA ASP A 411 11.40 -11.91 41.69
C ASP A 411 11.37 -12.58 40.30
N LEU A 412 12.28 -13.55 40.04
CA LEU A 412 12.31 -14.33 38.80
C LEU A 412 11.04 -15.17 38.60
N LEU A 413 10.51 -15.80 39.66
CA LEU A 413 9.25 -16.54 39.60
C LEU A 413 8.08 -15.62 39.22
N LYS A 414 8.01 -14.44 39.83
CA LYS A 414 6.96 -13.44 39.54
C LYS A 414 7.05 -12.94 38.09
N GLU A 415 8.26 -12.68 37.60
CA GLU A 415 8.49 -12.27 36.22
C GLU A 415 8.08 -13.38 35.22
N ASN A 416 8.41 -14.64 35.52
CA ASN A 416 8.01 -15.78 34.70
C ASN A 416 6.48 -15.92 34.62
N GLN A 417 5.79 -15.73 35.75
CA GLN A 417 4.33 -15.69 35.78
C GLN A 417 3.75 -14.57 34.89
N LEU A 418 4.32 -13.37 34.96
CA LEU A 418 3.89 -12.24 34.11
C LEU A 418 4.11 -12.54 32.62
N ASN A 419 5.25 -13.15 32.26
CA ASN A 419 5.53 -13.54 30.87
C ASN A 419 4.54 -14.60 30.37
N LEU A 420 4.11 -15.53 31.24
CA LEU A 420 3.08 -16.53 30.90
C LEU A 420 1.72 -15.87 30.61
N GLU A 421 1.30 -14.91 31.44
CA GLU A 421 0.07 -14.15 31.25
C GLU A 421 0.10 -13.32 29.96
N GLN A 422 1.24 -12.69 29.65
CA GLN A 422 1.44 -11.96 28.39
C GLN A 422 1.37 -12.90 27.17
N SER A 423 2.03 -14.05 27.24
CA SER A 423 1.98 -15.07 26.18
C SER A 423 0.56 -15.58 25.93
N GLN A 424 -0.21 -15.80 27.00
CA GLN A 424 -1.61 -16.20 26.91
C GLN A 424 -2.49 -15.10 26.27
N THR A 425 -2.27 -13.84 26.65
CA THR A 425 -2.97 -12.69 26.04
C THR A 425 -2.69 -12.59 24.54
N CYS A 426 -1.43 -12.74 24.11
CA CYS A 426 -1.06 -12.75 22.70
C CYS A 426 -1.74 -13.91 21.94
N LYS A 427 -1.80 -15.11 22.55
CA LYS A 427 -2.49 -16.26 21.96
C LYS A 427 -3.98 -16.00 21.74
N GLU A 428 -4.66 -15.40 22.73
CA GLU A 428 -6.08 -15.03 22.60
C GLU A 428 -6.32 -13.97 21.51
N GLN A 429 -5.40 -13.01 21.34
CA GLN A 429 -5.47 -12.03 20.26
C GLN A 429 -5.34 -12.67 18.88
N LEU A 430 -4.39 -13.61 18.72
CA LEU A 430 -4.22 -14.37 17.48
C LEU A 430 -5.45 -15.23 17.15
N GLU A 431 -6.07 -15.83 18.16
CA GLU A 431 -7.29 -16.62 17.99
C GLU A 431 -8.48 -15.77 17.54
N LYS A 432 -8.66 -14.58 18.14
CA LYS A 432 -9.67 -13.60 17.69
C LYS A 432 -9.44 -13.14 16.24
N GLN A 433 -8.18 -12.91 15.84
CA GLN A 433 -7.86 -12.58 14.46
C GLN A 433 -8.20 -13.73 13.51
N ARG A 434 -7.83 -14.97 13.87
CA ARG A 434 -8.17 -16.17 13.09
C ARG A 434 -9.68 -16.34 12.90
N GLU A 435 -10.47 -16.09 13.95
CA GLU A 435 -11.94 -16.08 13.85
C GLU A 435 -12.47 -14.97 12.94
N SER A 436 -11.88 -13.78 12.98
CA SER A 436 -12.23 -12.66 12.09
C SER A 436 -11.97 -13.01 10.63
N TYR A 437 -10.80 -13.59 10.33
CA TYR A 437 -10.45 -14.05 8.98
C TYR A 437 -11.37 -15.17 8.50
N ASN A 438 -11.69 -16.15 9.35
CA ASN A 438 -12.63 -17.21 9.00
C ASN A 438 -14.02 -16.64 8.68
N ARG A 439 -14.51 -15.64 9.45
CA ARG A 439 -15.76 -14.95 9.15
C ARG A 439 -15.73 -14.25 7.78
N LEU A 440 -14.64 -13.55 7.48
CA LEU A 440 -14.47 -12.88 6.19
C LEU A 440 -14.47 -13.88 5.02
N LEU A 441 -13.76 -15.00 5.17
CA LEU A 441 -13.72 -16.09 4.20
C LEU A 441 -15.11 -16.70 3.96
N THR A 442 -15.89 -16.94 5.01
CA THR A 442 -17.27 -17.43 4.87
C THR A 442 -18.16 -16.41 4.16
N MET A 443 -17.99 -15.11 4.41
CA MET A 443 -18.75 -14.06 3.72
C MET A 443 -18.40 -13.97 2.24
N THR A 444 -17.12 -14.04 1.86
CA THR A 444 -16.71 -14.05 0.45
C THR A 444 -17.18 -15.30 -0.26
N GLU A 445 -17.12 -16.48 0.37
CA GLU A 445 -17.68 -17.72 -0.19
C GLU A 445 -19.18 -17.59 -0.49
N ARG A 446 -19.97 -17.01 0.43
CA ARG A 446 -21.39 -16.74 0.19
C ARG A 446 -21.61 -15.79 -1.00
N ARG A 447 -20.80 -14.73 -1.13
CA ARG A 447 -20.91 -13.78 -2.26
C ARG A 447 -20.58 -14.44 -3.60
N VAL A 448 -19.55 -15.29 -3.65
CA VAL A 448 -19.20 -16.06 -4.85
C VAL A 448 -20.36 -16.96 -5.26
N ILE A 449 -20.97 -17.68 -4.30
CA ILE A 449 -22.14 -18.53 -4.57
C ILE A 449 -23.32 -17.71 -5.11
N GLN A 450 -23.62 -16.57 -4.49
CA GLN A 450 -24.70 -15.68 -4.93
C GLN A 450 -24.46 -15.14 -6.34
N ALA A 451 -23.24 -14.70 -6.65
CA ALA A 451 -22.89 -14.21 -7.97
C ALA A 451 -22.95 -15.33 -9.03
N ASN A 452 -22.43 -16.53 -8.72
CA ASN A 452 -22.53 -17.70 -9.60
C ASN A 452 -24.00 -18.05 -9.90
N ASN A 453 -24.87 -18.03 -8.89
CA ASN A 453 -26.30 -18.28 -9.08
C ASN A 453 -26.96 -17.20 -9.95
N ALA A 454 -26.60 -15.92 -9.77
CA ALA A 454 -27.10 -14.82 -10.58
C ALA A 454 -26.67 -14.94 -12.05
N VAL A 455 -25.41 -15.33 -12.30
CA VAL A 455 -24.90 -15.64 -13.64
C VAL A 455 -25.66 -16.80 -14.27
N ALA A 456 -25.85 -17.90 -13.54
CA ALA A 456 -26.58 -19.07 -14.03
C ALA A 456 -28.04 -18.71 -14.41
N LEU A 457 -28.71 -17.88 -13.60
CA LEU A 457 -30.05 -17.38 -13.90
C LEU A 457 -30.05 -16.51 -15.17
N ALA A 458 -29.11 -15.57 -15.29
CA ALA A 458 -29.01 -14.68 -16.45
C ALA A 458 -28.77 -15.45 -17.77
N TYR A 459 -27.99 -16.53 -17.75
CA TYR A 459 -27.77 -17.38 -18.94
C TYR A 459 -28.94 -18.30 -19.27
N SER A 460 -29.80 -18.62 -18.30
CA SER A 460 -30.96 -19.51 -18.51
C SER A 460 -32.11 -18.85 -19.27
N GLU A 461 -32.19 -17.51 -19.25
CA GLU A 461 -33.22 -16.74 -19.95
C GLU A 461 -32.70 -16.30 -21.33
N GLN A 462 -32.95 -17.11 -22.37
CA GLN A 462 -32.50 -16.82 -23.74
C GLN A 462 -33.18 -15.57 -24.33
N GLY A 463 -32.36 -14.61 -24.79
CA GLY A 463 -32.79 -13.63 -25.79
C GLY A 463 -32.40 -12.17 -25.56
N ASP A 464 -31.78 -11.83 -24.43
CA ASP A 464 -31.58 -10.43 -24.04
C ASP A 464 -30.09 -10.07 -23.92
N GLU A 465 -29.60 -9.24 -24.84
CA GLU A 465 -28.19 -8.84 -24.91
C GLU A 465 -27.75 -8.08 -23.64
N GLU A 466 -28.66 -7.35 -23.00
CA GLU A 466 -28.40 -6.69 -21.71
C GLU A 466 -28.11 -7.71 -20.61
N LYS A 467 -28.79 -8.86 -20.61
CA LYS A 467 -28.54 -9.95 -19.65
C LYS A 467 -27.21 -10.64 -19.92
N ARG A 468 -26.76 -10.71 -21.18
CA ARG A 468 -25.43 -11.22 -21.56
C ARG A 468 -24.33 -10.33 -20.99
N VAL A 469 -24.44 -9.02 -21.17
CA VAL A 469 -23.48 -8.03 -20.61
C VAL A 469 -23.49 -8.05 -19.08
N ALA A 470 -24.67 -8.15 -18.46
CA ALA A 470 -24.78 -8.31 -17.00
C ALA A 470 -24.13 -9.61 -16.50
N ALA A 471 -24.28 -10.72 -17.24
CA ALA A 471 -23.64 -11.98 -16.92
C ALA A 471 -22.10 -11.91 -17.05
N GLU A 472 -21.58 -11.22 -18.06
CA GLU A 472 -20.15 -10.98 -18.23
C GLU A 472 -19.57 -10.12 -17.09
N PHE A 473 -20.26 -9.06 -16.68
CA PHE A 473 -19.88 -8.26 -15.52
C PHE A 473 -19.86 -9.08 -14.22
N LEU A 474 -20.90 -9.88 -13.97
CA LEU A 474 -20.97 -10.76 -12.80
C LEU A 474 -19.88 -11.84 -12.84
N SER A 475 -19.58 -12.41 -14.01
CA SER A 475 -18.46 -13.34 -14.22
C SER A 475 -17.12 -12.71 -13.83
N ASN A 476 -16.88 -11.46 -14.22
CA ASN A 476 -15.70 -10.71 -13.82
C ASN A 476 -15.64 -10.45 -12.30
N GLN A 477 -16.77 -10.14 -11.65
CA GLN A 477 -16.82 -10.04 -10.18
C GLN A 477 -16.53 -11.37 -9.49
N ILE A 478 -17.06 -12.47 -10.03
CA ILE A 478 -16.77 -13.83 -9.54
C ILE A 478 -15.27 -14.10 -9.61
N TYR A 479 -14.61 -13.78 -10.73
CA TYR A 479 -13.17 -13.95 -10.88
C TYR A 479 -12.37 -13.15 -9.85
N GLN A 480 -12.73 -11.87 -9.62
CA GLN A 480 -12.11 -11.05 -8.58
C GLN A 480 -12.27 -11.67 -7.19
N LEU A 481 -13.47 -12.12 -6.83
CA LEU A 481 -13.73 -12.78 -5.56
C LEU A 481 -12.97 -14.12 -5.41
N TYR A 482 -12.76 -14.86 -6.49
CA TYR A 482 -11.93 -16.06 -6.48
C TYR A 482 -10.46 -15.73 -6.19
N GLU A 483 -9.92 -14.66 -6.77
CA GLU A 483 -8.55 -14.25 -6.54
C GLU A 483 -8.36 -13.71 -5.11
N GLU A 484 -9.32 -12.92 -4.59
CA GLU A 484 -9.35 -12.52 -3.17
C GLU A 484 -9.39 -13.74 -2.24
N ARG A 485 -10.24 -14.73 -2.55
CA ARG A 485 -10.31 -15.98 -1.78
C ARG A 485 -8.99 -16.74 -1.80
N ARG A 486 -8.35 -16.81 -2.97
CA ARG A 486 -7.04 -17.47 -3.13
C ARG A 486 -5.97 -16.78 -2.29
N GLN A 487 -5.95 -15.45 -2.26
CA GLN A 487 -5.03 -14.69 -1.42
C GLN A 487 -5.27 -14.93 0.08
N LEU A 488 -6.53 -14.89 0.53
CA LEU A 488 -6.89 -15.18 1.92
C LEU A 488 -6.53 -16.62 2.34
N LEU A 489 -6.69 -17.60 1.45
CA LEU A 489 -6.27 -18.98 1.72
C LEU A 489 -4.75 -19.09 1.84
N SER A 490 -4.00 -18.39 0.99
CA SER A 490 -2.53 -18.33 1.08
C SER A 490 -2.07 -17.70 2.41
N GLU A 491 -2.71 -16.61 2.86
CA GLU A 491 -2.42 -15.98 4.15
C GLU A 491 -2.74 -16.92 5.32
N LYS A 492 -3.89 -17.60 5.26
CA LYS A 492 -4.26 -18.63 6.25
C LYS A 492 -3.20 -19.73 6.35
N ASP A 493 -2.71 -20.23 5.23
CA ASP A 493 -1.68 -21.27 5.20
C ASP A 493 -0.35 -20.77 5.78
N GLN A 494 0.04 -19.52 5.51
CA GLN A 494 1.20 -18.90 6.16
C GLN A 494 1.05 -18.83 7.68
N PHE A 495 -0.12 -18.43 8.19
CA PHE A 495 -0.38 -18.42 9.63
C PHE A 495 -0.34 -19.82 10.24
N ILE A 496 -0.84 -20.84 9.54
CA ILE A 496 -0.75 -22.24 9.99
C ILE A 496 0.71 -22.67 10.08
N ILE A 497 1.55 -22.34 9.10
CA ILE A 497 2.98 -22.64 9.12
C ILE A 497 3.66 -21.98 10.31
N GLN A 498 3.45 -20.68 10.53
CA GLN A 498 4.01 -19.95 11.68
C GLN A 498 3.56 -20.54 13.02
N ASN A 499 2.28 -20.90 13.15
CA ASN A 499 1.78 -21.53 14.36
C ASN A 499 2.39 -22.92 14.61
N ASN A 500 2.58 -23.72 13.56
CA ASN A 500 3.24 -25.02 13.68
C ASN A 500 4.72 -24.86 14.08
N GLU A 501 5.42 -23.84 13.58
CA GLU A 501 6.79 -23.51 14.01
C GLU A 501 6.84 -23.12 15.49
N LEU A 502 5.91 -22.26 15.94
CA LEU A 502 5.80 -21.89 17.36
C LEU A 502 5.50 -23.11 18.25
N GLN A 503 4.60 -24.00 17.82
CA GLN A 503 4.32 -25.24 18.55
C GLN A 503 5.55 -26.16 18.62
N ARG A 504 6.29 -26.32 17.51
CA ARG A 504 7.54 -27.09 17.49
C ARG A 504 8.55 -26.51 18.46
N LEU A 505 8.74 -25.19 18.48
CA LEU A 505 9.64 -24.52 19.41
C LEU A 505 9.21 -24.73 20.86
N ASN A 506 7.90 -24.65 21.14
CA ASN A 506 7.36 -24.88 22.49
C ASN A 506 7.59 -26.32 22.96
N VAL A 507 7.38 -27.32 22.08
CA VAL A 507 7.67 -28.72 22.38
C VAL A 507 9.17 -28.94 22.59
N ALA A 508 10.02 -28.35 21.75
CA ALA A 508 11.47 -28.44 21.91
C ALA A 508 11.93 -27.90 23.27
N LEU A 509 11.44 -26.72 23.67
CA LEU A 509 11.72 -26.12 24.98
C LEU A 509 11.22 -27.00 26.14
N ARG A 510 10.04 -27.62 26.02
CA ARG A 510 9.54 -28.56 27.04
C ARG A 510 10.42 -29.80 27.17
N VAL A 511 10.88 -30.36 26.05
CA VAL A 511 11.80 -31.50 26.05
C VAL A 511 13.13 -31.13 26.68
N GLU A 512 13.67 -29.95 26.39
CA GLU A 512 14.87 -29.45 27.07
C GLU A 512 14.66 -29.29 28.58
N LEU A 513 13.55 -28.66 29.00
CA LEU A 513 13.21 -28.53 30.42
C LEU A 513 13.10 -29.89 31.12
N GLU A 514 12.51 -30.88 30.46
CA GLU A 514 12.35 -32.20 31.05
C GLU A 514 13.67 -32.97 31.12
N LYS A 515 14.56 -32.79 30.14
CA LYS A 515 15.95 -33.27 30.23
C LYS A 515 16.67 -32.67 31.43
N TYR A 516 16.56 -31.35 31.65
CA TYR A 516 17.14 -30.70 32.82
C TYR A 516 16.56 -31.23 34.13
N LYS A 517 15.25 -31.50 34.19
CA LYS A 517 14.66 -32.15 35.38
C LYS A 517 15.19 -33.56 35.62
N THR A 518 15.37 -34.37 34.58
CA THR A 518 15.96 -35.71 34.73
C THR A 518 17.43 -35.65 35.14
N TYR A 519 18.22 -34.70 34.63
CA TYR A 519 19.58 -34.47 35.09
C TYR A 519 19.61 -34.13 36.59
N ILE A 520 18.74 -33.21 37.03
CA ILE A 520 18.61 -32.84 38.45
C ILE A 520 18.14 -34.02 39.31
N ALA A 521 17.32 -34.93 38.78
CA ALA A 521 16.81 -36.09 39.50
C ALA A 521 17.81 -37.25 39.61
N GLU A 522 18.65 -37.47 38.59
CA GLU A 522 19.62 -38.58 38.55
C GLU A 522 20.96 -38.25 39.26
N ASP A 523 21.29 -36.98 39.46
CA ASP A 523 22.54 -36.54 40.09
C ASP A 523 22.63 -36.75 41.62
N PHE A 524 21.58 -37.27 42.27
CA PHE A 524 21.64 -37.61 43.71
C PHE A 524 22.31 -38.95 44.02
N SER A 525 22.79 -39.72 43.03
CA SER A 525 23.53 -40.96 43.28
C SER A 525 24.78 -41.15 42.40
N GLY A 526 25.76 -40.25 42.52
CA GLY A 526 27.19 -40.64 42.51
C GLY A 526 27.89 -40.98 41.18
N HIS A 527 27.46 -40.48 40.02
CA HIS A 527 28.08 -40.81 38.71
C HIS A 527 28.52 -39.60 37.86
N THR A 528 29.24 -38.64 38.45
CA THR A 528 29.78 -37.45 37.75
C THR A 528 30.78 -37.75 36.63
N GLY A 529 31.46 -38.90 36.65
CA GLY A 529 32.41 -39.30 35.60
C GLY A 529 31.75 -39.83 34.32
N GLN A 530 30.58 -40.48 34.44
CA GLN A 530 29.85 -40.99 33.28
C GLN A 530 29.01 -39.90 32.60
N LEU A 531 28.59 -38.87 33.34
CA LEU A 531 27.90 -37.71 32.79
C LEU A 531 28.79 -36.90 31.83
N ILE A 532 30.08 -36.73 32.11
CA ILE A 532 30.98 -35.98 31.23
C ILE A 532 31.12 -36.69 29.88
N CYS A 533 31.41 -38.00 29.88
CA CYS A 533 31.48 -38.77 28.63
C CYS A 533 30.14 -38.83 27.90
N ARG A 534 29.01 -38.85 28.62
CA ARG A 534 27.67 -38.86 28.01
C ARG A 534 27.27 -37.50 27.44
N VAL A 535 27.68 -36.40 28.08
CA VAL A 535 27.50 -35.03 27.57
C VAL A 535 28.34 -34.84 26.31
N GLU A 536 29.59 -35.31 26.28
CA GLU A 536 30.44 -35.30 25.08
C GLU A 536 29.82 -36.12 23.93
N GLU A 537 29.34 -37.34 24.18
CA GLU A 537 28.61 -38.14 23.18
C GLU A 537 27.33 -37.46 22.67
N LEU A 538 26.55 -36.84 23.57
CA LEU A 538 25.31 -36.15 23.20
C LEU A 538 25.60 -34.85 22.44
N GLN A 539 26.71 -34.18 22.74
CA GLN A 539 27.17 -33.00 22.04
C GLN A 539 27.62 -33.37 20.61
N ASP A 540 28.34 -34.49 20.45
CA ASP A 540 28.71 -35.04 19.14
C ASP A 540 27.48 -35.46 18.32
N LEU A 541 26.51 -36.14 18.94
CA LEU A 541 25.26 -36.53 18.28
C LEU A 541 24.40 -35.32 17.91
N LEU A 542 24.38 -34.26 18.72
CA LEU A 542 23.66 -33.02 18.43
C LEU A 542 24.33 -32.24 17.28
N ILE A 543 25.66 -32.20 17.24
CA ILE A 543 26.44 -31.63 16.13
C ILE A 543 26.15 -32.42 14.85
N GLN A 544 26.15 -33.75 14.92
CA GLN A 544 25.86 -34.62 13.79
C GLN A 544 24.42 -34.47 13.29
N GLN A 545 23.45 -34.36 14.21
CA GLN A 545 22.03 -34.16 13.85
C GLN A 545 21.77 -32.77 13.26
N LYS A 546 22.43 -31.72 13.74
CA LYS A 546 22.38 -30.36 13.16
C LYS A 546 23.01 -30.32 11.77
N GLN A 547 24.16 -30.96 11.58
CA GLN A 547 24.81 -31.07 10.27
C GLN A 547 23.94 -31.85 9.27
N MET A 548 23.29 -32.93 9.70
CA MET A 548 22.39 -33.71 8.83
C MET A 548 21.13 -32.94 8.42
N THR A 549 20.55 -32.15 9.32
CA THR A 549 19.33 -31.36 9.02
C THR A 549 19.62 -30.17 8.12
N ASP A 550 20.72 -29.45 8.34
CA ASP A 550 21.11 -28.31 7.51
C ASP A 550 21.55 -28.75 6.10
N VAL A 551 22.30 -29.87 5.99
CA VAL A 551 22.68 -30.43 4.67
C VAL A 551 21.45 -30.91 3.89
N SER A 552 20.47 -31.55 4.54
CA SER A 552 19.23 -31.97 3.86
C SER A 552 18.47 -30.78 3.29
N ILE A 553 18.31 -29.69 4.06
CA ILE A 553 17.62 -28.48 3.62
C ILE A 553 18.34 -27.81 2.45
N ILE A 554 19.68 -27.78 2.50
CA ILE A 554 20.52 -27.24 1.42
C ILE A 554 20.40 -28.09 0.15
N VAL A 555 20.39 -29.42 0.28
CA VAL A 555 20.26 -30.37 -0.85
C VAL A 555 18.88 -30.25 -1.48
N ASP A 556 17.82 -30.19 -0.68
CA ASP A 556 16.44 -30.04 -1.16
C ASP A 556 16.22 -28.69 -1.84
N SER A 557 16.74 -27.60 -1.27
CA SER A 557 16.68 -26.26 -1.87
C SER A 557 17.42 -26.21 -3.21
N HIS A 558 18.59 -26.84 -3.30
CA HIS A 558 19.33 -26.97 -4.57
C HIS A 558 18.60 -27.83 -5.60
N ALA A 559 17.92 -28.91 -5.17
CA ALA A 559 17.12 -29.74 -6.06
C ALA A 559 15.94 -28.94 -6.64
N GLN A 560 15.26 -28.14 -5.82
CA GLN A 560 14.18 -27.26 -6.26
C GLN A 560 14.66 -26.16 -7.21
N ILE A 561 15.79 -25.48 -6.90
CA ILE A 561 16.38 -24.48 -7.79
C ILE A 561 16.74 -25.11 -9.15
N ARG A 562 17.34 -26.32 -9.16
CA ARG A 562 17.63 -27.05 -10.40
C ARG A 562 16.36 -27.38 -11.19
N ALA A 563 15.31 -27.85 -10.53
CA ALA A 563 14.03 -28.15 -11.18
C ALA A 563 13.41 -26.90 -11.83
N LEU A 564 13.41 -25.77 -11.12
CA LEU A 564 12.90 -24.49 -11.63
C LEU A 564 13.75 -23.98 -12.80
N ASN A 565 15.08 -24.10 -12.74
CA ASN A 565 15.96 -23.72 -13.84
C ASN A 565 15.71 -24.58 -15.10
N VAL A 566 15.43 -25.88 -14.94
CA VAL A 566 15.05 -26.76 -16.06
C VAL A 566 13.70 -26.33 -16.65
N GLU A 567 12.72 -25.97 -15.82
CA GLU A 567 11.42 -25.46 -16.30
C GLU A 567 11.59 -24.12 -17.04
N LEU A 568 12.38 -23.21 -16.49
CA LEU A 568 12.71 -21.93 -17.09
C LEU A 568 13.34 -22.12 -18.48
N ALA A 569 14.32 -23.03 -18.61
CA ALA A 569 14.97 -23.34 -19.87
C ALA A 569 13.98 -23.90 -20.91
N LYS A 570 13.07 -24.79 -20.49
CA LYS A 570 12.02 -25.34 -21.38
C LYS A 570 11.08 -24.25 -21.88
N LYS A 571 10.62 -23.35 -21.01
CA LYS A 571 9.71 -22.25 -21.40
C LYS A 571 10.41 -21.21 -22.28
N THR A 572 11.67 -20.91 -21.99
CA THR A 572 12.49 -19.99 -22.81
C THR A 572 12.61 -20.51 -24.24
N LYS A 573 12.97 -21.79 -24.40
CA LYS A 573 13.04 -22.43 -25.72
C LYS A 573 11.72 -22.39 -26.48
N LEU A 574 10.59 -22.63 -25.79
CA LEU A 574 9.26 -22.56 -26.40
C LEU A 574 8.94 -21.15 -26.93
N ILE A 575 9.33 -20.11 -26.19
CA ILE A 575 9.17 -18.72 -26.63
C ILE A 575 10.05 -18.43 -27.84
N ASP A 576 11.31 -18.87 -27.85
CA ASP A 576 12.21 -18.67 -28.99
C ASP A 576 11.67 -19.35 -30.26
N ASP A 577 11.09 -20.55 -30.12
CA ASP A 577 10.41 -21.25 -31.22
C ASP A 577 9.17 -20.47 -31.70
N LEU A 578 8.37 -19.91 -30.79
CA LEU A 578 7.21 -19.08 -31.14
C LEU A 578 7.61 -17.77 -31.82
N LYS A 579 8.64 -17.08 -31.32
CA LYS A 579 9.21 -15.87 -31.92
C LYS A 579 9.73 -16.15 -33.33
N SER A 580 10.43 -17.27 -33.51
CA SER A 580 10.91 -17.72 -34.83
C SER A 580 9.76 -17.97 -35.79
N LYS A 581 8.66 -18.58 -35.32
CA LYS A 581 7.43 -18.76 -36.14
C LYS A 581 6.80 -17.42 -36.51
N VAL A 582 6.64 -16.50 -35.56
CA VAL A 582 6.12 -15.14 -35.82
C VAL A 582 6.99 -14.41 -36.85
N GLN A 583 8.31 -14.51 -36.74
CA GLN A 583 9.25 -13.91 -37.69
C GLN A 583 9.15 -14.56 -39.08
N HIS A 584 8.98 -15.87 -39.17
CA HIS A 584 8.76 -16.60 -40.43
C HIS A 584 7.46 -16.18 -41.11
N PHE A 585 6.36 -16.07 -40.35
CA PHE A 585 5.07 -15.56 -40.86
C PHE A 585 5.21 -14.13 -41.39
N ASN A 586 5.89 -13.25 -40.65
CA ASN A 586 6.15 -11.88 -41.11
C ASN A 586 7.00 -11.83 -42.39
N SER A 587 7.95 -12.75 -42.56
CA SER A 587 8.80 -12.81 -43.76
C SER A 587 8.09 -13.35 -45.01
N LYS A 588 7.03 -14.15 -44.85
CA LYS A 588 6.25 -14.76 -45.95
C LYS A 588 5.11 -13.90 -46.48
N ARG A 589 4.88 -12.72 -45.90
CA ARG A 589 3.77 -11.81 -46.20
C ARG A 589 3.92 -11.23 -47.61
N ASN A 590 3.58 -12.02 -48.64
CA ASN A 590 3.43 -11.57 -50.02
C ASN A 590 2.05 -10.90 -50.18
N ALA A 591 2.04 -9.78 -50.90
CA ALA A 591 1.08 -8.69 -50.75
C ALA A 591 -0.40 -8.93 -51.16
N LYS A 592 -0.91 -10.18 -51.26
CA LYS A 592 -2.26 -10.44 -51.79
C LYS A 592 -3.29 -11.11 -50.86
N ASP A 593 -2.91 -11.77 -49.77
CA ASP A 593 -3.87 -12.43 -48.85
C ASP A 593 -3.80 -11.91 -47.40
N LEU A 594 -3.81 -10.57 -47.22
CA LEU A 594 -3.34 -9.91 -45.98
C LEU A 594 -4.24 -9.96 -44.74
N LYS A 595 -5.55 -10.20 -44.86
CA LYS A 595 -6.48 -9.99 -43.72
C LYS A 595 -6.59 -11.18 -42.76
N GLN A 596 -6.56 -12.42 -43.25
CA GLN A 596 -6.66 -13.59 -42.37
C GLN A 596 -5.37 -13.87 -41.60
N ASP A 597 -4.22 -13.47 -42.15
CA ASP A 597 -2.92 -13.63 -41.49
C ASP A 597 -2.68 -12.61 -40.36
N GLU A 598 -3.39 -11.48 -40.35
CA GLU A 598 -3.22 -10.43 -39.36
C GLU A 598 -3.73 -10.83 -37.97
N ASP A 599 -4.93 -11.44 -37.91
CA ASP A 599 -5.52 -11.97 -36.67
C ASP A 599 -4.66 -13.10 -36.07
N VAL A 600 -4.06 -13.94 -36.92
CA VAL A 600 -3.19 -15.04 -36.49
C VAL A 600 -1.87 -14.51 -35.91
N VAL A 601 -1.29 -13.47 -36.53
CA VAL A 601 -0.08 -12.83 -36.01
C VAL A 601 -0.36 -12.13 -34.68
N GLU A 602 -1.47 -11.41 -34.56
CA GLU A 602 -1.87 -10.75 -33.30
C GLU A 602 -2.09 -11.77 -32.17
N TYR A 603 -2.78 -12.88 -32.46
CA TYR A 603 -2.96 -13.98 -31.52
C TYR A 603 -1.62 -14.59 -31.06
N LEU A 604 -0.70 -14.86 -32.00
CA LEU A 604 0.63 -15.40 -31.67
C LEU A 604 1.48 -14.40 -30.86
N VAL A 605 1.39 -13.11 -31.15
CA VAL A 605 2.06 -12.04 -30.37
C VAL A 605 1.52 -11.99 -28.94
N ASN A 606 0.21 -12.11 -28.76
CA ASN A 606 -0.39 -12.14 -27.43
C ASN A 606 0.03 -13.39 -26.63
N ILE A 607 0.08 -14.56 -27.26
CA ILE A 607 0.64 -15.77 -26.63
C ILE A 607 2.10 -15.57 -26.22
N VAL A 608 2.93 -14.97 -27.09
CA VAL A 608 4.34 -14.69 -26.75
C VAL A 608 4.43 -13.79 -25.53
N LYS A 609 3.66 -12.70 -25.46
CA LYS A 609 3.62 -11.79 -24.31
C LYS A 609 3.20 -12.48 -23.01
N GLU A 610 2.14 -13.30 -23.05
CA GLU A 610 1.71 -14.06 -21.88
C GLU A 610 2.78 -15.04 -21.39
N ARG A 611 3.48 -15.71 -22.31
CA ARG A 611 4.55 -16.63 -21.96
C ARG A 611 5.79 -15.90 -21.43
N GLU A 612 6.11 -14.72 -21.95
CA GLU A 612 7.20 -13.88 -21.45
C GLU A 612 6.95 -13.47 -19.99
N LYS A 613 5.72 -13.05 -19.67
CA LYS A 613 5.32 -12.77 -18.28
C LYS A 613 5.49 -13.99 -17.36
N ALA A 614 5.12 -15.19 -17.84
CA ALA A 614 5.29 -16.42 -17.06
C ALA A 614 6.78 -16.80 -16.84
N ILE A 615 7.68 -16.38 -17.75
CA ILE A 615 9.14 -16.53 -17.57
C ILE A 615 9.64 -15.54 -16.51
N GLU A 616 9.22 -14.28 -16.57
CA GLU A 616 9.59 -13.26 -15.58
C GLU A 616 9.18 -13.69 -14.16
N GLU A 617 7.97 -14.24 -13.99
CA GLU A 617 7.50 -14.77 -12.71
C GLU A 617 8.36 -15.95 -12.20
N LEU A 618 8.79 -16.85 -13.10
CA LEU A 618 9.68 -17.96 -12.72
C LEU A 618 11.08 -17.45 -12.34
N GLN A 619 11.64 -16.50 -13.08
CA GLN A 619 12.93 -15.86 -12.76
C GLN A 619 12.88 -15.17 -11.40
N PHE A 620 11.77 -14.49 -11.10
CA PHE A 620 11.55 -13.87 -9.80
C PHE A 620 11.52 -14.91 -8.67
N ARG A 621 10.82 -16.04 -8.85
CA ARG A 621 10.80 -17.14 -7.86
C ARG A 621 12.18 -17.76 -7.64
N ILE A 622 12.94 -18.00 -8.70
CA ILE A 622 14.32 -18.50 -8.60
C ILE A 622 15.18 -17.50 -7.82
N THR A 623 15.06 -16.21 -8.12
CA THR A 623 15.81 -15.14 -7.43
C THR A 623 15.50 -15.12 -5.93
N GLN A 624 14.21 -15.18 -5.56
CA GLN A 624 13.79 -15.26 -4.15
C GLN A 624 14.38 -16.47 -3.43
N MET A 625 14.37 -17.65 -4.07
CA MET A 625 14.95 -18.86 -3.50
C MET A 625 16.47 -18.76 -3.31
N VAL A 626 17.18 -18.18 -4.28
CA VAL A 626 18.64 -17.96 -4.20
C VAL A 626 18.98 -16.97 -3.08
N VAL A 627 18.20 -15.88 -2.94
CA VAL A 627 18.40 -14.92 -1.84
C VAL A 627 18.18 -15.60 -0.48
N ARG A 628 17.12 -16.38 -0.34
CA ARG A 628 16.84 -17.14 0.90
C ARG A 628 17.95 -18.15 1.21
N PHE A 629 18.44 -18.83 0.19
CA PHE A 629 19.57 -19.76 0.30
C PHE A 629 20.85 -19.05 0.78
N ASN A 630 21.20 -17.92 0.15
CA ASN A 630 22.39 -17.15 0.52
C ASN A 630 22.29 -16.59 1.95
N LEU A 631 21.12 -16.11 2.37
CA LEU A 631 20.89 -15.68 3.75
C LEU A 631 21.10 -16.83 4.73
N HIS A 632 20.52 -18.00 4.45
CA HIS A 632 20.70 -19.18 5.29
C HIS A 632 22.18 -19.58 5.41
N PHE A 633 22.91 -19.54 4.29
CA PHE A 633 24.35 -19.81 4.26
C PHE A 633 25.16 -18.79 5.08
N ILE A 634 24.86 -17.50 4.98
CA ILE A 634 25.51 -16.45 5.77
C ILE A 634 25.24 -16.66 7.28
N PHE A 635 24.00 -16.95 7.66
CA PHE A 635 23.66 -17.25 9.05
C PHE A 635 24.34 -18.53 9.55
N GLN A 636 24.55 -19.51 8.68
CA GLN A 636 25.32 -20.70 9.02
C GLN A 636 26.79 -20.36 9.28
N GLN A 637 27.45 -19.59 8.40
CA GLN A 637 28.82 -19.16 8.61
C GLN A 637 28.99 -18.33 9.88
N GLN A 638 28.06 -17.41 10.15
CA GLN A 638 28.10 -16.61 11.38
C GLN A 638 27.99 -17.50 12.61
N ARG A 639 27.09 -18.49 12.62
CA ARG A 639 26.96 -19.46 13.72
C ARG A 639 28.23 -20.29 13.90
N GLU A 640 28.82 -20.78 12.81
CA GLU A 640 30.09 -21.52 12.86
C GLU A 640 31.22 -20.67 13.45
N GLN A 641 31.28 -19.39 13.08
CA GLN A 641 32.27 -18.46 13.60
C GLN A 641 32.05 -18.15 15.08
N ASP A 642 30.81 -17.90 15.51
CA ASP A 642 30.46 -17.72 16.93
C ASP A 642 30.80 -18.97 17.76
N PHE A 643 30.60 -20.17 17.19
CA PHE A 643 30.99 -21.43 17.83
C PHE A 643 32.51 -21.56 17.95
N LYS A 644 33.25 -21.21 16.89
CA LYS A 644 34.71 -21.22 16.91
C LYS A 644 35.26 -20.27 17.96
N GLU A 645 34.73 -19.05 18.05
CA GLU A 645 35.10 -18.08 19.08
C GLU A 645 34.79 -18.59 20.50
N LYS A 646 33.67 -19.28 20.69
CA LYS A 646 33.35 -19.90 21.98
C LYS A 646 34.34 -21.00 22.35
N ILE A 647 34.70 -21.87 21.40
CA ILE A 647 35.71 -22.93 21.63
C ILE A 647 37.06 -22.30 21.98
N GLU A 648 37.52 -21.30 21.22
CA GLU A 648 38.77 -20.59 21.50
C GLU A 648 38.77 -19.94 22.89
N ARG A 649 37.64 -19.38 23.35
CA ARG A 649 37.50 -18.86 24.71
C ARG A 649 37.57 -19.96 25.79
N TYR A 650 36.97 -21.12 25.55
CA TYR A 650 37.04 -22.24 26.49
C TYR A 650 38.44 -22.84 26.55
N GLU A 651 39.14 -22.94 25.42
CA GLU A 651 40.55 -23.36 25.38
C GLU A 651 41.45 -22.38 26.13
N PHE A 652 41.20 -21.07 26.01
CA PHE A 652 41.92 -20.03 26.76
C PHE A 652 41.73 -20.15 28.27
N ILE A 653 40.48 -20.34 28.73
CA ILE A 653 40.17 -20.52 30.16
C ILE A 653 40.85 -21.78 30.73
N LEU A 654 40.96 -22.85 29.92
CA LEU A 654 41.64 -24.08 30.32
C LEU A 654 43.17 -23.94 30.37
N ASP A 655 43.78 -23.01 29.62
CA ASP A 655 45.22 -22.75 29.67
C ASP A 655 45.61 -21.76 30.81
N GLU A 656 44.71 -20.90 31.30
CA GLU A 656 44.96 -20.02 32.46
C GLU A 656 44.68 -20.70 33.83
N GLY A 657 43.96 -21.82 33.83
CA GLY A 657 43.66 -22.61 35.03
C GLY A 657 44.81 -23.55 35.44
N ASP A 658 45.73 -23.03 36.25
CA ASP A 658 46.65 -23.79 37.11
C ASP A 658 47.45 -24.92 36.41
N SER A 659 48.44 -24.51 35.61
CA SER A 659 49.38 -25.40 34.88
C SER A 659 50.19 -26.37 35.76
N GLN A 660 50.04 -26.29 37.08
CA GLN A 660 50.73 -27.08 38.10
C GLN A 660 49.91 -28.30 38.59
N ASN A 661 48.63 -28.47 38.20
CA ASN A 661 47.83 -29.61 38.67
C ASN A 661 48.12 -30.90 37.85
N PRO A 662 48.75 -31.94 38.44
CA PRO A 662 49.16 -33.15 37.71
C PRO A 662 47.98 -33.97 37.16
N ILE A 663 46.77 -33.82 37.73
CA ILE A 663 45.55 -34.51 37.24
C ILE A 663 45.12 -33.94 35.88
N TYR A 664 45.31 -32.64 35.65
CA TYR A 664 44.99 -31.99 34.38
C TYR A 664 46.01 -32.33 33.29
N GLN A 665 47.30 -32.44 33.62
CA GLN A 665 48.32 -32.86 32.66
C GLN A 665 48.12 -34.32 32.19
N GLN A 666 47.66 -35.21 33.08
CA GLN A 666 47.39 -36.60 32.71
C GLN A 666 46.18 -36.73 31.78
N LYS A 667 45.07 -36.02 32.06
CA LYS A 667 43.91 -35.97 31.15
C LYS A 667 44.23 -35.32 29.80
N ARG A 668 45.05 -34.26 29.77
CA ARG A 668 45.50 -33.61 28.53
C ARG A 668 46.33 -34.55 27.66
N ASN A 669 47.10 -35.45 28.26
CA ASN A 669 47.89 -36.46 27.54
C ASN A 669 47.04 -37.65 27.03
N ASP A 670 45.96 -37.99 27.73
CA ASP A 670 45.02 -39.03 27.29
C ASP A 670 44.10 -38.57 26.15
N CYS A 671 43.70 -37.29 26.14
CA CYS A 671 42.91 -36.68 25.04
C CYS A 671 43.72 -36.43 23.75
N LYS A 672 45.07 -36.42 23.82
CA LYS A 672 45.95 -36.26 22.64
C LYS A 672 46.22 -37.56 21.88
N LYS A 673 45.66 -38.71 22.30
CA LYS A 673 45.72 -39.92 21.48
C LYS A 673 44.85 -39.71 20.24
N PRO A 674 45.39 -39.85 19.02
CA PRO A 674 44.62 -39.63 17.82
C PRO A 674 43.58 -40.74 17.69
N PHE A 675 42.32 -40.45 18.00
CA PHE A 675 41.22 -41.25 17.50
C PHE A 675 41.22 -41.10 15.99
N GLY A 676 41.35 -42.24 15.29
CA GLY A 676 41.42 -42.36 13.85
C GLY A 676 40.10 -42.00 13.15
N ILE A 677 39.62 -40.78 13.35
CA ILE A 677 38.60 -40.18 12.51
C ILE A 677 39.34 -39.69 11.27
N LYS A 678 39.08 -40.35 10.14
CA LYS A 678 39.51 -39.87 8.82
C LYS A 678 39.08 -38.42 8.70
N GLN A 679 40.04 -37.50 8.72
CA GLN A 679 39.87 -36.11 8.36
C GLN A 679 39.27 -36.09 6.95
N VAL A 680 37.95 -35.92 6.84
CA VAL A 680 37.32 -35.64 5.55
C VAL A 680 37.83 -34.26 5.17
N ASN A 681 38.67 -34.24 4.14
CA ASN A 681 39.38 -33.05 3.70
C ASN A 681 38.38 -32.10 3.03
N TRP A 682 37.71 -31.26 3.84
CA TRP A 682 36.71 -30.28 3.43
C TRP A 682 37.21 -29.36 2.30
N GLU A 683 38.52 -29.12 2.24
CA GLU A 683 39.16 -28.38 1.14
C GLU A 683 38.99 -29.07 -0.22
N PHE A 684 38.89 -30.39 -0.25
CA PHE A 684 38.76 -31.19 -1.46
C PHE A 684 37.31 -31.21 -1.98
N GLU A 685 36.32 -31.31 -1.08
CA GLU A 685 34.90 -31.18 -1.44
C GLU A 685 34.56 -29.74 -1.86
N TYR A 686 35.08 -28.73 -1.16
CA TYR A 686 34.93 -27.32 -1.55
C TYR A 686 35.53 -27.03 -2.94
N LYS A 687 36.73 -27.55 -3.25
CA LYS A 687 37.35 -27.44 -4.58
C LYS A 687 36.60 -28.23 -5.67
N ARG A 688 35.88 -29.29 -5.30
CA ARG A 688 35.05 -30.07 -6.22
C ARG A 688 33.75 -29.35 -6.55
N THR A 689 33.02 -28.86 -5.55
CA THR A 689 31.76 -28.12 -5.76
C THR A 689 32.00 -26.81 -6.49
N LYS A 690 33.11 -26.11 -6.23
CA LYS A 690 33.52 -24.89 -6.97
C LYS A 690 33.96 -25.16 -8.42
N ARG A 691 34.27 -26.41 -8.79
CA ARG A 691 34.56 -26.81 -10.18
C ARG A 691 33.31 -27.30 -10.93
N GLU A 692 32.26 -27.69 -10.20
CA GLU A 692 30.97 -28.15 -10.76
C GLU A 692 29.97 -26.99 -10.94
N ILE A 693 30.21 -25.84 -10.30
CA ILE A 693 29.63 -24.51 -10.60
C ILE A 693 30.47 -23.84 -11.69
#